data_AF-D1BAG6-F1
#
_entry.id   AF-D1BAG6-F1
#
_cell.length_a   1.000
_cell.length_b   1.000
_cell.length_c   1.000
_cell.angle_alpha   90.00
_cell.angle_beta   90.00
_cell.angle_gamma   90.00
#
_symmetry.space_group_name_H-M   'P 1'
#
loop_
_entity.id
_entity.type
_entity.pdbx_description
1 polymer ?
#
loop_
_entity_poly.entity_id
_entity_poly.type
_entity_poly.pdbx_seq_one_letter_code
_entity_poly.pdbx_strand_id
1 'polypeptide(L)'
;MAPRTLSGDYRVHKLLLCPLRMCPSTWRIVPGPLFRTPQTVTLDPISLGGEEAQASAQIVGGILDSSEFYQRFVNLYPLERPAGEHASPHEMFSALDFKLRFLSIIANSVLRSSDEIEAPKIGRSPGLGAWVSYLRVCRDTLGQSRGEASKLTHGAVDSALTAYDGGIDMGISKIRTPKKLRDHLGHGGALPPYAEVSEPLRGLLDSVDVAIEKLLGATGLVLSESNGSTRASFKFEDREVSTWPLIFSPTTDEWCIFSRYVANGRPSYFSFGTDRVEASSIPDNLGGALNRILDSTAPRGALGAFKEDVTSDLRGFTEELEEDLTPGDRDHGFEVWWKKATGTGIGFEERVDYFRLGPDDMRQWRSPEKWVPYSRYLREIANWPLTARRIRIALEEHSRKLASQEVQNLGWRLGGEGQYRESSLLVTDLDGSNRSESSFSDLLNSVDEDLQANRPQTQVVFVNGEAGIGKTRAMIGAALHRARTIEEEAGEHRDSDLPLLLYVGSSGQVLSQLDNVIAAAVSSTRSITAAAVKALCRNGLMALLVDGFDELLGNVRYNDALGSLRPWLEDMGGRGVLMVSARSSYYVGQYKASVRRAHEGSAMSVHHKIAEIQLWKARDIREVLTSYGVDPSVLVNLSEEDRQLLRLPFFTRAFIEMCLSEEAGIPTGTSLPEHLLDQYLTREEGKILDESGRSVISHRELKTMFSYVAELMEENSEREADDELLRTAAMFTIDDSLESRTGLAERLPNLCGFATTTSGGAQLRFKFQHELFFDQFLADAVSRYLGGSEVSERFKAMLGSSVWRTATVNRVGSSVSIDRLSSVLGGDFADGETAARRSTAALNVGSLWQTLISRSKSMDWTIRSADLIDPLDLSGSEPGVMVMSNVKVESLVLPRRTGWRISLQSTRIRRIHAQILDFSGLSGVDASAIVEILTPNRLIEKPSEIRDVLEKYGARLVDAGPTPEERNKVLPEAATFFLRRAIDRGEYFWVLKRNHRTPDDDLLARKRTEDVYGREVWLAFIKAMLDSGLAVEESIARSGSAKIRVRLLKNGSDILGEDRSDERVRDFWRRMMR
;
A
#
# COMPACT_ATOMS: atom_id res chain seq x y z
N MET A 1 -72.85 27.11 -21.42
CA MET A 1 -72.90 28.45 -22.05
C MET A 1 -71.89 28.48 -23.20
N ALA A 2 -72.38 28.42 -24.43
CA ALA A 2 -71.69 28.91 -25.64
C ALA A 2 -72.22 30.35 -25.92
N PRO A 3 -71.84 31.09 -26.99
CA PRO A 3 -70.73 31.00 -27.95
C PRO A 3 -70.06 32.40 -28.24
N ARG A 4 -68.98 32.45 -29.04
CA ARG A 4 -68.95 33.14 -30.37
C ARG A 4 -67.56 33.18 -31.00
N THR A 5 -67.53 32.74 -32.24
CA THR A 5 -66.51 32.83 -33.28
C THR A 5 -66.49 34.21 -33.94
N LEU A 6 -65.33 34.63 -34.46
CA LEU A 6 -65.18 35.22 -35.81
C LEU A 6 -63.71 35.24 -36.25
N SER A 7 -63.56 35.11 -37.57
CA SER A 7 -62.42 34.76 -38.40
C SER A 7 -61.45 35.91 -38.71
N GLY A 8 -60.20 35.57 -39.07
CA GLY A 8 -59.29 36.45 -39.78
C GLY A 8 -57.99 35.74 -40.20
N ASP A 9 -57.92 35.33 -41.46
CA ASP A 9 -56.73 34.81 -42.13
C ASP A 9 -55.57 35.83 -42.13
N TYR A 10 -54.40 35.42 -41.65
CA TYR A 10 -53.10 35.94 -42.09
C TYR A 10 -52.06 34.80 -42.02
N ARG A 11 -51.74 34.21 -43.18
CA ARG A 11 -50.54 33.39 -43.35
C ARG A 11 -49.31 34.30 -43.27
N VAL A 12 -48.50 34.12 -42.23
CA VAL A 12 -47.13 34.61 -42.19
C VAL A 12 -46.22 33.41 -41.93
N HIS A 13 -45.50 32.99 -42.98
CA HIS A 13 -44.35 32.10 -42.86
C HIS A 13 -43.29 32.79 -41.99
N LYS A 14 -43.16 32.37 -40.74
CA LYS A 14 -42.01 32.69 -39.89
C LYS A 14 -40.99 31.55 -40.00
N LEU A 15 -40.08 31.69 -40.96
CA LEU A 15 -38.81 30.98 -41.00
C LEU A 15 -37.99 31.41 -39.78
N LEU A 16 -37.72 30.47 -38.87
CA LEU A 16 -36.79 30.64 -37.77
C LEU A 16 -35.35 30.57 -38.32
N LEU A 17 -34.62 31.66 -38.12
CA LEU A 17 -33.22 31.81 -38.48
C LEU A 17 -32.35 30.95 -37.56
N CYS A 18 -31.62 30.03 -38.19
CA CYS A 18 -30.61 29.14 -37.63
C CYS A 18 -29.23 29.82 -37.75
N PRO A 19 -28.32 29.79 -36.76
CA PRO A 19 -26.92 30.14 -36.99
C PRO A 19 -26.21 28.91 -37.55
N LEU A 20 -26.01 28.89 -38.87
CA LEU A 20 -25.35 27.81 -39.61
C LEU A 20 -23.84 27.79 -39.31
N ARG A 21 -23.35 26.71 -38.68
CA ARG A 21 -21.98 26.22 -38.90
C ARG A 21 -22.01 25.33 -40.15
N MET A 22 -21.24 25.68 -41.17
CA MET A 22 -21.20 24.96 -42.45
C MET A 22 -20.68 23.52 -42.29
N CYS A 23 -21.51 22.55 -42.67
CA CYS A 23 -21.11 21.18 -42.96
C CYS A 23 -20.44 21.11 -44.36
N PRO A 24 -19.41 20.27 -44.59
CA PRO A 24 -18.86 20.03 -45.93
C PRO A 24 -19.77 19.17 -46.85
N SER A 25 -20.90 18.65 -46.37
CA SER A 25 -21.66 17.59 -47.03
C SER A 25 -22.65 18.03 -48.12
N THR A 26 -22.57 19.27 -48.63
CA THR A 26 -23.46 19.73 -49.72
C THR A 26 -22.66 20.30 -50.87
N TRP A 27 -21.96 19.44 -51.61
CA TRP A 27 -21.44 19.78 -52.94
C TRP A 27 -21.60 18.59 -53.90
N ARG A 28 -22.33 18.82 -54.99
CA ARG A 28 -22.34 17.95 -56.19
C ARG A 28 -21.36 18.58 -57.18
N ILE A 29 -20.27 17.88 -57.48
CA ILE A 29 -19.38 18.24 -58.59
C ILE A 29 -20.05 17.76 -59.89
N VAL A 30 -20.19 18.65 -60.87
CA VAL A 30 -20.62 18.30 -62.24
C VAL A 30 -19.34 18.11 -63.07
N PRO A 31 -19.05 16.91 -63.60
CA PRO A 31 -17.82 16.68 -64.36
C PRO A 31 -17.93 17.25 -65.77
N GLY A 32 -16.97 18.12 -66.15
CA GLY A 32 -16.72 18.54 -67.52
C GLY A 32 -15.69 17.61 -68.20
N PRO A 33 -15.79 17.33 -69.51
CA PRO A 33 -14.96 16.33 -70.16
C PRO A 33 -13.70 16.98 -70.71
N LEU A 34 -12.51 16.51 -70.32
CA LEU A 34 -11.28 16.56 -71.11
C LEU A 34 -10.15 15.91 -70.29
N PHE A 35 -9.89 14.62 -70.49
CA PHE A 35 -8.52 14.09 -70.47
C PHE A 35 -8.49 12.75 -71.24
N ARG A 36 -7.61 12.70 -72.25
CA ARG A 36 -7.30 11.51 -73.05
C ARG A 36 -6.36 10.61 -72.27
N THR A 37 -6.65 9.32 -72.26
CA THR A 37 -5.78 8.24 -71.78
C THR A 37 -4.57 8.03 -72.70
N PRO A 38 -3.35 7.74 -72.16
CA PRO A 38 -2.32 7.03 -72.90
C PRO A 38 -2.31 5.53 -72.58
N GLN A 39 -1.75 4.79 -73.54
CA GLN A 39 -1.86 3.36 -73.78
C GLN A 39 -1.09 2.48 -72.77
N THR A 40 -1.69 1.33 -72.48
CA THR A 40 -1.09 0.17 -71.80
C THR A 40 0.05 -0.42 -72.62
N VAL A 41 1.24 -0.54 -72.02
CA VAL A 41 2.34 -1.38 -72.50
C VAL A 41 2.39 -2.63 -71.60
N THR A 42 2.13 -3.79 -72.19
CA THR A 42 2.31 -5.10 -71.58
C THR A 42 3.78 -5.54 -71.66
N LEU A 43 4.34 -6.03 -70.56
CA LEU A 43 5.58 -6.82 -70.56
C LEU A 43 5.36 -8.13 -69.79
N ASP A 44 5.79 -9.23 -70.41
CA ASP A 44 5.73 -10.62 -69.93
C ASP A 44 6.74 -10.92 -68.81
N PRO A 45 6.53 -11.98 -68.01
CA PRO A 45 7.29 -12.24 -66.79
C PRO A 45 8.57 -13.05 -67.06
N ILE A 46 9.66 -12.67 -66.37
CA ILE A 46 10.88 -13.48 -66.26
C ILE A 46 11.05 -13.89 -64.79
N SER A 47 11.28 -15.18 -64.57
CA SER A 47 11.58 -15.82 -63.29
C SER A 47 13.10 -15.91 -63.04
N LEU A 48 13.46 -16.39 -61.83
CA LEU A 48 14.78 -16.55 -61.18
C LEU A 48 15.07 -15.38 -60.23
N GLY A 49 15.53 -15.53 -58.99
CA GLY A 49 16.07 -16.62 -58.17
C GLY A 49 16.71 -15.91 -56.96
N GLY A 50 16.64 -16.49 -55.76
CA GLY A 50 16.91 -15.76 -54.51
C GLY A 50 18.37 -15.37 -54.26
N GLU A 51 18.55 -14.26 -53.54
CA GLU A 51 19.56 -14.02 -52.50
C GLU A 51 19.30 -12.65 -51.83
N GLU A 52 19.61 -12.53 -50.54
CA GLU A 52 19.40 -11.36 -49.68
C GLU A 52 20.06 -10.09 -50.26
N ALA A 53 19.27 -9.05 -50.52
CA ALA A 53 19.76 -7.74 -50.90
C ALA A 53 19.11 -6.65 -50.02
N GLN A 54 19.96 -5.84 -49.40
CA GLN A 54 19.60 -4.57 -48.77
C GLN A 54 18.75 -3.72 -49.72
N ALA A 55 17.55 -3.34 -49.27
CA ALA A 55 16.63 -2.51 -50.03
C ALA A 55 17.24 -1.10 -50.25
N SER A 56 17.89 -0.92 -51.40
CA SER A 56 18.19 0.40 -51.96
C SER A 56 16.89 0.94 -52.54
N ALA A 57 16.35 2.01 -51.96
CA ALA A 57 15.18 2.70 -52.50
C ALA A 57 15.47 3.15 -53.95
N GLN A 58 14.80 2.54 -54.93
CA GLN A 58 14.80 3.02 -56.30
C GLN A 58 14.12 4.40 -56.31
N ILE A 59 14.91 5.45 -56.55
CA ILE A 59 14.42 6.80 -56.80
C ILE A 59 13.70 6.78 -58.16
N VAL A 60 12.38 6.55 -58.15
CA VAL A 60 11.51 6.91 -59.28
C VAL A 60 11.23 8.41 -59.17
N GLY A 61 12.25 9.21 -59.44
CA GLY A 61 12.23 10.66 -59.24
C GLY A 61 11.63 11.37 -60.45
N GLY A 62 10.31 11.47 -60.52
CA GLY A 62 9.67 12.55 -61.28
C GLY A 62 9.89 13.86 -60.50
N ILE A 63 10.73 14.76 -61.02
CA ILE A 63 10.84 16.12 -60.47
C ILE A 63 9.56 16.86 -60.88
N LEU A 64 8.58 16.92 -59.99
CA LEU A 64 7.49 17.87 -60.10
C LEU A 64 8.02 19.27 -59.75
N ASP A 65 7.63 20.27 -60.52
CA ASP A 65 7.89 21.66 -60.16
C ASP A 65 7.13 21.99 -58.86
N SER A 66 7.84 22.55 -57.88
CA SER A 66 7.27 22.97 -56.59
C SER A 66 6.16 24.02 -56.79
N SER A 67 6.26 24.83 -57.85
CA SER A 67 5.24 25.79 -58.26
C SER A 67 3.99 25.08 -58.79
N GLU A 68 4.15 24.01 -59.58
CA GLU A 68 3.02 23.21 -60.07
C GLU A 68 2.30 22.51 -58.91
N PHE A 69 3.04 21.98 -57.94
CA PHE A 69 2.48 21.39 -56.72
C PHE A 69 1.64 22.42 -55.94
N TYR A 70 2.14 23.64 -55.78
CA TYR A 70 1.39 24.70 -55.11
C TYR A 70 0.17 25.17 -55.90
N GLN A 71 0.25 25.25 -57.22
CA GLN A 71 -0.92 25.59 -58.04
C GLN A 71 -2.02 24.53 -57.94
N ARG A 72 -1.66 23.24 -57.92
CA ARG A 72 -2.62 22.15 -57.63
C ARG A 72 -3.21 22.29 -56.22
N PHE A 73 -2.42 22.74 -55.26
CA PHE A 73 -2.85 23.00 -53.89
C PHE A 73 -3.79 24.21 -53.77
N VAL A 74 -3.50 25.35 -54.42
CA VAL A 74 -4.36 26.56 -54.42
C VAL A 74 -5.71 26.29 -55.09
N ASN A 75 -5.72 25.46 -56.14
CA ASN A 75 -6.93 25.07 -56.87
C ASN A 75 -7.95 24.25 -56.06
N LEU A 76 -7.65 23.88 -54.81
CA LEU A 76 -8.64 23.31 -53.88
C LEU A 76 -9.76 24.27 -53.50
N TYR A 77 -9.46 25.57 -53.52
CA TYR A 77 -10.41 26.63 -53.25
C TYR A 77 -10.38 27.61 -54.43
N PRO A 78 -10.93 27.21 -55.60
CA PRO A 78 -10.96 28.11 -56.75
C PRO A 78 -11.83 29.31 -56.39
N LEU A 79 -11.19 30.46 -56.23
CA LEU A 79 -11.88 31.73 -55.97
C LEU A 79 -12.51 32.29 -57.26
N GLU A 80 -12.10 31.77 -58.42
CA GLU A 80 -12.69 32.04 -59.72
C GLU A 80 -13.86 31.08 -59.97
N ARG A 81 -15.08 31.64 -60.00
CA ARG A 81 -16.30 30.92 -60.36
C ARG A 81 -16.74 31.26 -61.79
N PRO A 82 -17.51 30.39 -62.47
CA PRO A 82 -18.11 30.72 -63.76
C PRO A 82 -18.90 32.04 -63.71
N ALA A 83 -18.96 32.72 -64.86
CA ALA A 83 -19.31 34.14 -65.00
C ALA A 83 -20.49 34.62 -64.12
N GLY A 84 -20.17 35.42 -63.08
CA GLY A 84 -21.13 36.21 -62.30
C GLY A 84 -21.18 35.90 -60.80
N GLU A 85 -20.62 34.78 -60.34
CA GLU A 85 -20.54 34.48 -58.91
C GLU A 85 -19.19 34.90 -58.33
N HIS A 86 -19.20 35.58 -57.19
CA HIS A 86 -17.97 35.94 -56.49
C HIS A 86 -17.82 35.14 -55.20
N ALA A 87 -16.58 34.76 -54.86
CA ALA A 87 -16.27 34.06 -53.61
C ALA A 87 -16.71 34.88 -52.39
N SER A 88 -17.45 34.26 -51.46
CA SER A 88 -17.88 34.91 -50.23
C SER A 88 -16.68 35.25 -49.33
N PRO A 89 -16.81 36.24 -48.42
CA PRO A 89 -15.76 36.54 -47.44
C PRO A 89 -15.37 35.32 -46.59
N HIS A 90 -16.31 34.42 -46.31
CA HIS A 90 -16.03 33.17 -45.59
C HIS A 90 -15.12 32.23 -46.39
N GLU A 91 -15.37 32.08 -47.69
CA GLU A 91 -14.50 31.29 -48.58
C GLU A 91 -13.11 31.91 -48.70
N MET A 92 -13.02 33.25 -48.79
CA MET A 92 -11.75 33.97 -48.78
C MET A 92 -10.97 33.74 -47.48
N PHE A 93 -11.63 33.74 -46.31
CA PHE A 93 -10.98 33.43 -45.04
C PHE A 93 -10.56 31.96 -44.92
N SER A 94 -11.35 31.03 -45.48
CA SER A 94 -10.96 29.62 -45.56
C SER A 94 -9.73 29.43 -46.46
N ALA A 95 -9.68 30.11 -47.62
CA ALA A 95 -8.51 30.12 -48.48
C ALA A 95 -7.30 30.73 -47.77
N LEU A 96 -7.49 31.80 -46.99
CA LEU A 96 -6.41 32.42 -46.21
C LEU A 96 -5.89 31.48 -45.12
N ASP A 97 -6.77 30.81 -44.38
CA ASP A 97 -6.40 29.80 -43.37
C ASP A 97 -5.56 28.69 -44.00
N PHE A 98 -5.99 28.22 -45.17
CA PHE A 98 -5.34 27.15 -45.90
C PHE A 98 -3.93 27.55 -46.39
N LYS A 99 -3.77 28.75 -46.95
CA LYS A 99 -2.47 29.28 -47.40
C LYS A 99 -1.50 29.52 -46.24
N LEU A 100 -1.96 30.14 -45.15
CA LEU A 100 -1.11 30.37 -43.97
C LEU A 100 -0.74 29.07 -43.26
N ARG A 101 -1.62 28.07 -43.28
CA ARG A 101 -1.33 26.71 -42.81
C ARG A 101 -0.23 26.05 -43.61
N PHE A 102 -0.29 26.11 -44.94
CA PHE A 102 0.77 25.60 -45.81
C PHE A 102 2.11 26.24 -45.47
N LEU A 103 2.15 27.57 -45.41
CA LEU A 103 3.36 28.31 -45.05
C LEU A 103 3.88 27.94 -43.65
N SER A 104 2.98 27.70 -42.69
CA SER A 104 3.33 27.26 -41.33
C SER A 104 3.97 25.87 -41.31
N ILE A 105 3.46 24.95 -42.14
CA ILE A 105 4.01 23.60 -42.27
C ILE A 105 5.42 23.65 -42.87
N ILE A 106 5.63 24.45 -43.92
CA ILE A 106 6.97 24.64 -44.51
C ILE A 106 7.91 25.27 -43.49
N ALA A 107 7.48 26.33 -42.79
CA ALA A 107 8.27 26.97 -41.74
C ALA A 107 8.67 26.00 -40.61
N ASN A 108 7.73 25.16 -40.15
CA ASN A 108 8.01 24.12 -39.17
C ASN A 108 9.04 23.12 -39.69
N SER A 109 8.86 22.62 -40.90
CA SER A 109 9.77 21.65 -41.51
C SER A 109 11.18 22.20 -41.70
N VAL A 110 11.31 23.47 -42.13
CA VAL A 110 12.63 24.13 -42.26
C VAL A 110 13.31 24.24 -40.89
N LEU A 111 12.59 24.68 -39.86
CA LEU A 111 13.15 24.75 -38.50
C LEU A 111 13.55 23.36 -37.98
N ARG A 112 12.73 22.33 -38.21
CA ARG A 112 13.04 20.93 -37.81
C ARG A 112 14.23 20.33 -38.53
N SER A 113 14.54 20.80 -39.73
CA SER A 113 15.73 20.39 -40.48
C SER A 113 17.01 21.11 -40.04
N SER A 114 16.89 22.10 -39.14
CA SER A 114 18.01 22.81 -38.57
C SER A 114 18.40 22.16 -37.24
N ASP A 115 19.62 21.63 -37.13
CA ASP A 115 20.12 21.06 -35.86
C ASP A 115 20.37 22.14 -34.78
N GLU A 116 20.34 23.43 -35.15
CA GLU A 116 20.69 24.54 -34.28
C GLU A 116 19.56 24.99 -33.35
N ILE A 117 18.29 24.79 -33.74
CA ILE A 117 17.14 25.38 -33.03
C ILE A 117 15.94 24.43 -32.99
N GLU A 118 15.37 24.23 -31.79
CA GLU A 118 14.16 23.44 -31.62
C GLU A 118 12.95 24.14 -32.27
N ALA A 119 12.28 23.45 -33.20
CA ALA A 119 11.13 23.99 -33.89
C ALA A 119 9.94 24.16 -32.92
N PRO A 120 9.21 25.29 -32.98
CA PRO A 120 8.01 25.46 -32.18
C PRO A 120 6.97 24.41 -32.57
N LYS A 121 6.28 23.87 -31.57
CA LYS A 121 5.25 22.84 -31.77
C LYS A 121 3.98 23.44 -32.35
N ILE A 122 3.29 22.66 -33.19
CA ILE A 122 2.02 23.05 -33.81
C ILE A 122 0.86 22.64 -32.88
N GLY A 123 -0.13 23.51 -32.69
CA GLY A 123 -1.33 23.15 -31.93
C GLY A 123 -2.09 21.97 -32.57
N ARG A 124 -2.80 21.16 -31.77
CA ARG A 124 -3.55 20.00 -32.31
C ARG A 124 -4.80 20.36 -33.12
N SER A 125 -5.40 21.52 -32.90
CA SER A 125 -6.57 22.01 -33.66
C SER A 125 -6.42 23.50 -33.99
N PRO A 126 -5.42 23.87 -34.81
CA PRO A 126 -5.08 25.24 -35.08
C PRO A 126 -6.08 25.86 -36.07
N GLY A 127 -6.73 26.96 -35.67
CA GLY A 127 -7.46 27.83 -36.60
C GLY A 127 -6.57 29.00 -37.08
N LEU A 128 -7.09 29.84 -37.98
CA LEU A 128 -6.37 30.96 -38.58
C LEU A 128 -5.58 31.82 -37.57
N GLY A 129 -6.18 32.13 -36.41
CA GLY A 129 -5.51 32.93 -35.38
C GLY A 129 -4.32 32.22 -34.74
N ALA A 130 -4.41 30.89 -34.58
CA ALA A 130 -3.33 30.06 -34.09
C ALA A 130 -2.20 29.96 -35.13
N TRP A 131 -2.53 29.80 -36.42
CA TRP A 131 -1.54 29.80 -37.51
C TRP A 131 -0.78 31.12 -37.61
N VAL A 132 -1.48 32.27 -37.53
CA VAL A 132 -0.81 33.59 -37.51
C VAL A 132 0.11 33.73 -36.29
N SER A 133 -0.34 33.30 -35.11
CA SER A 133 0.48 33.36 -33.89
C SER A 133 1.70 32.44 -34.01
N TYR A 134 1.52 31.25 -34.57
CA TYR A 134 2.59 30.30 -34.84
C TYR A 134 3.62 30.86 -35.83
N LEU A 135 3.16 31.45 -36.94
CA LEU A 135 4.03 32.10 -37.93
C LEU A 135 4.84 33.24 -37.35
N ARG A 136 4.30 34.00 -36.39
CA ARG A 136 5.06 35.05 -35.69
C ARG A 136 6.22 34.46 -34.88
N VAL A 137 5.99 33.37 -34.16
CA VAL A 137 7.06 32.64 -33.46
C VAL A 137 8.07 32.11 -34.47
N CYS A 138 7.63 31.49 -35.55
CA CYS A 138 8.50 31.00 -36.61
C CYS A 138 9.33 32.10 -37.26
N ARG A 139 8.77 33.30 -37.48
CA ARG A 139 9.52 34.44 -38.05
C ARG A 139 10.72 34.77 -37.18
N ASP A 140 10.48 34.95 -35.88
CA ASP A 140 11.54 35.35 -34.95
C ASP A 140 12.62 34.26 -34.85
N THR A 141 12.24 32.98 -34.86
CA THR A 141 13.16 31.84 -34.84
C THR A 141 13.92 31.67 -36.16
N LEU A 142 13.25 31.77 -37.31
CA LEU A 142 13.87 31.66 -38.64
C LEU A 142 14.86 32.80 -38.90
N GLY A 143 14.62 33.99 -38.35
CA GLY A 143 15.53 35.12 -38.44
C GLY A 143 16.85 34.91 -37.69
N GLN A 144 16.88 33.98 -36.73
CA GLN A 144 18.07 33.59 -35.98
C GLN A 144 18.81 32.40 -36.61
N SER A 145 18.11 31.60 -37.42
CA SER A 145 18.65 30.39 -38.07
C SER A 145 19.55 30.73 -39.26
N ARG A 146 20.63 29.95 -39.43
CA ARG A 146 21.55 30.06 -40.58
C ARG A 146 21.10 29.17 -41.74
N GLY A 147 21.45 29.58 -42.95
CA GLY A 147 21.20 28.84 -44.19
C GLY A 147 20.19 29.50 -45.11
N GLU A 148 20.14 29.02 -46.35
CA GLU A 148 19.32 29.60 -47.40
C GLU A 148 17.84 29.25 -47.21
N ALA A 149 17.52 28.00 -46.87
CA ALA A 149 16.16 27.58 -46.55
C ALA A 149 15.51 28.45 -45.47
N SER A 150 16.24 28.76 -44.40
CA SER A 150 15.77 29.63 -43.32
C SER A 150 15.55 31.08 -43.79
N LYS A 151 16.46 31.64 -44.60
CA LYS A 151 16.34 33.01 -45.13
C LYS A 151 15.15 33.17 -46.08
N LEU A 152 14.98 32.25 -47.02
CA LEU A 152 13.87 32.28 -47.98
C LEU A 152 12.53 32.14 -47.26
N THR A 153 12.46 31.20 -46.32
CA THR A 153 11.23 30.95 -45.55
C THR A 153 10.94 32.09 -44.60
N HIS A 154 11.94 32.67 -43.95
CA HIS A 154 11.79 33.92 -43.17
C HIS A 154 11.18 35.03 -44.02
N GLY A 155 11.72 35.26 -45.23
CA GLY A 155 11.21 36.29 -46.13
C GLY A 155 9.76 36.09 -46.54
N ALA A 156 9.34 34.84 -46.80
CA ALA A 156 7.96 34.51 -47.12
C ALA A 156 7.02 34.69 -45.91
N VAL A 157 7.43 34.22 -44.73
CA VAL A 157 6.68 34.39 -43.47
C VAL A 157 6.52 35.87 -43.13
N ASP A 158 7.59 36.66 -43.22
CA ASP A 158 7.55 38.09 -42.94
C ASP A 158 6.67 38.87 -43.93
N SER A 159 6.74 38.52 -45.23
CA SER A 159 5.88 39.12 -46.26
C SER A 159 4.40 38.81 -46.01
N ALA A 160 4.07 37.55 -45.70
CA ALA A 160 2.69 37.13 -45.42
C ALA A 160 2.14 37.77 -44.14
N LEU A 161 2.94 37.83 -43.07
CA LEU A 161 2.55 38.49 -41.82
C LEU A 161 2.41 40.01 -41.99
N THR A 162 3.29 40.64 -42.76
CA THR A 162 3.21 42.07 -43.07
C THR A 162 1.93 42.39 -43.85
N ALA A 163 1.57 41.57 -44.84
CA ALA A 163 0.31 41.70 -45.55
C ALA A 163 -0.90 41.53 -44.61
N TYR A 164 -0.86 40.54 -43.72
CA TYR A 164 -1.93 40.29 -42.74
C TYR A 164 -2.09 41.44 -41.72
N ASP A 165 -0.97 41.97 -41.21
CA ASP A 165 -0.94 43.02 -40.20
C ASP A 165 -1.18 44.43 -40.79
N GLY A 166 -0.97 44.61 -42.10
CA GLY A 166 -1.26 45.85 -42.84
C GLY A 166 -2.72 46.30 -42.79
N GLY A 167 -3.63 45.41 -42.38
CA GLY A 167 -5.03 45.72 -42.17
C GLY A 167 -5.88 45.61 -43.44
N ILE A 168 -7.17 45.90 -43.29
CA ILE A 168 -8.15 45.93 -44.38
C ILE A 168 -8.75 47.33 -44.40
N ASP A 169 -8.48 48.10 -45.45
CA ASP A 169 -9.01 49.46 -45.58
C ASP A 169 -10.46 49.43 -46.06
N MET A 170 -11.39 49.34 -45.10
CA MET A 170 -12.83 49.20 -45.39
C MET A 170 -13.64 50.46 -45.12
N GLY A 171 -13.03 51.64 -44.93
CA GLY A 171 -13.74 52.87 -44.57
C GLY A 171 -14.48 52.87 -43.20
N ILE A 172 -14.67 51.70 -42.57
CA ILE A 172 -15.35 51.50 -41.28
C ILE A 172 -14.30 51.45 -40.16
N SER A 173 -14.29 52.47 -39.29
CA SER A 173 -13.24 52.67 -38.27
C SER A 173 -13.09 51.53 -37.25
N LYS A 174 -14.11 50.69 -37.06
CA LYS A 174 -14.12 49.63 -36.03
C LYS A 174 -13.57 48.28 -36.50
N ILE A 175 -13.51 48.00 -37.82
CA ILE A 175 -13.15 46.69 -38.39
C ILE A 175 -11.98 46.83 -39.38
N ARG A 176 -10.81 47.23 -38.88
CA ARG A 176 -9.62 47.52 -39.73
C ARG A 176 -8.63 46.37 -39.90
N THR A 177 -8.86 45.22 -39.28
CA THR A 177 -7.89 44.10 -39.30
C THR A 177 -8.58 42.82 -39.78
N PRO A 178 -7.89 41.92 -40.50
CA PRO A 178 -8.46 40.63 -40.91
C PRO A 178 -9.01 39.83 -39.72
N LYS A 179 -8.33 39.88 -38.56
CA LYS A 179 -8.80 39.27 -37.32
C LYS A 179 -10.18 39.80 -36.88
N LYS A 180 -10.31 41.12 -36.70
CA LYS A 180 -11.59 41.75 -36.31
C LYS A 180 -12.71 41.48 -37.32
N LEU A 181 -12.39 41.47 -38.62
CA LEU A 181 -13.37 41.17 -39.66
C LEU A 181 -13.84 39.71 -39.58
N ARG A 182 -12.92 38.76 -39.49
CA ARG A 182 -13.26 37.34 -39.29
C ARG A 182 -14.08 37.14 -38.02
N ASP A 183 -13.66 37.75 -36.91
CA ASP A 183 -14.36 37.61 -35.63
C ASP A 183 -15.78 38.19 -35.75
N HIS A 184 -15.96 39.36 -36.36
CA HIS A 184 -17.28 39.94 -36.64
C HIS A 184 -18.17 38.99 -37.45
N LEU A 185 -17.65 38.40 -38.53
CA LEU A 185 -18.39 37.45 -39.36
C LEU A 185 -18.69 36.13 -38.62
N GLY A 186 -17.74 35.63 -37.82
CA GLY A 186 -17.88 34.39 -37.06
C GLY A 186 -18.90 34.46 -35.92
N HIS A 187 -19.18 35.66 -35.41
CA HIS A 187 -20.22 35.90 -34.40
C HIS A 187 -21.57 36.31 -35.02
N GLY A 188 -21.76 36.11 -36.33
CA GLY A 188 -23.01 36.43 -37.02
C GLY A 188 -23.26 37.92 -37.25
N GLY A 189 -22.21 38.74 -37.20
CA GLY A 189 -22.30 40.16 -37.53
C GLY A 189 -22.73 40.40 -38.99
N ALA A 190 -23.43 41.51 -39.24
CA ALA A 190 -23.87 41.85 -40.59
C ALA A 190 -22.69 41.95 -41.56
N LEU A 191 -22.82 41.30 -42.73
CA LEU A 191 -21.84 41.39 -43.82
C LEU A 191 -21.75 42.85 -44.30
N PRO A 192 -20.55 43.46 -44.28
CA PRO A 192 -20.35 44.74 -44.95
C PRO A 192 -20.58 44.60 -46.47
N PRO A 193 -20.79 45.70 -47.22
CA PRO A 193 -20.95 45.67 -48.66
C PRO A 193 -19.86 44.82 -49.32
N TYR A 194 -20.27 43.87 -50.18
CA TYR A 194 -19.37 42.86 -50.74
C TYR A 194 -18.12 43.47 -51.38
N ALA A 195 -18.27 44.57 -52.12
CA ALA A 195 -17.16 45.27 -52.77
C ALA A 195 -16.12 45.82 -51.77
N GLU A 196 -16.55 46.31 -50.60
CA GLU A 196 -15.67 46.89 -49.58
C GLU A 196 -14.82 45.83 -48.86
N VAL A 197 -15.25 44.55 -48.88
CA VAL A 197 -14.60 43.43 -48.19
C VAL A 197 -13.76 42.58 -49.13
N SER A 198 -14.32 42.29 -50.31
CA SER A 198 -13.78 41.28 -51.22
C SER A 198 -12.47 41.72 -51.89
N GLU A 199 -12.35 42.98 -52.29
CA GLU A 199 -11.14 43.50 -52.95
C GLU A 199 -9.95 43.54 -51.98
N PRO A 200 -10.06 44.11 -50.77
CA PRO A 200 -8.98 44.03 -49.79
C PRO A 200 -8.60 42.61 -49.34
N LEU A 201 -9.57 41.71 -49.14
CA LEU A 201 -9.28 40.31 -48.80
C LEU A 201 -8.61 39.56 -49.94
N ARG A 202 -8.99 39.84 -51.19
CA ARG A 202 -8.32 39.31 -52.38
C ARG A 202 -6.89 39.82 -52.46
N GLY A 203 -6.66 41.13 -52.26
CA GLY A 203 -5.30 41.69 -52.20
C GLY A 203 -4.42 41.05 -51.11
N LEU A 204 -4.99 40.72 -49.95
CA LEU A 204 -4.30 39.95 -48.90
C LEU A 204 -3.96 38.53 -49.37
N LEU A 205 -4.92 37.82 -49.97
CA LEU A 205 -4.72 36.46 -50.50
C LEU A 205 -3.65 36.42 -51.58
N ASP A 206 -3.66 37.39 -52.50
CA ASP A 206 -2.69 37.54 -53.59
C ASP A 206 -1.30 37.85 -53.02
N SER A 207 -1.21 38.70 -52.00
CA SER A 207 0.06 39.00 -51.32
C SER A 207 0.67 37.77 -50.64
N VAL A 208 -0.18 36.92 -50.03
CA VAL A 208 0.27 35.65 -49.44
C VAL A 208 0.67 34.65 -50.52
N ASP A 209 -0.03 34.60 -51.66
CA ASP A 209 0.38 33.76 -52.80
C ASP A 209 1.75 34.16 -53.33
N VAL A 210 1.96 35.46 -53.60
CA VAL A 210 3.25 35.97 -54.07
C VAL A 210 4.38 35.60 -53.10
N ALA A 211 4.12 35.65 -51.79
CA ALA A 211 5.10 35.23 -50.79
C ALA A 211 5.43 33.73 -50.87
N ILE A 212 4.43 32.87 -51.05
CA ILE A 212 4.61 31.42 -51.17
C ILE A 212 5.23 31.03 -52.51
N GLU A 213 4.79 31.62 -53.63
CA GLU A 213 5.35 31.39 -54.96
C GLU A 213 6.82 31.78 -55.02
N LYS A 214 7.20 32.92 -54.42
CA LYS A 214 8.60 33.33 -54.32
C LYS A 214 9.45 32.35 -53.51
N LEU A 215 8.90 31.77 -52.44
CA LEU A 215 9.57 30.73 -51.67
C LEU A 215 9.76 29.47 -52.52
N LEU A 216 8.70 29.03 -53.20
CA LEU A 216 8.71 27.77 -53.92
C LEU A 216 9.53 27.83 -55.21
N GLY A 217 9.54 28.96 -55.92
CA GLY A 217 10.35 29.14 -57.12
C GLY A 217 11.86 29.00 -56.91
N ALA A 218 12.33 29.03 -55.66
CA ALA A 218 13.71 28.77 -55.25
C ALA A 218 13.92 27.34 -54.69
N THR A 219 12.95 26.44 -54.83
CA THR A 219 12.99 25.09 -54.27
C THR A 219 12.58 24.03 -55.29
N GLY A 220 13.21 22.85 -55.25
CA GLY A 220 12.73 21.66 -55.95
C GLY A 220 11.83 20.80 -55.06
N LEU A 221 10.84 20.13 -55.62
CA LEU A 221 10.07 19.11 -54.90
C LEU A 221 10.70 17.72 -55.14
N VAL A 222 11.02 17.03 -54.05
CA VAL A 222 11.54 15.65 -54.08
C VAL A 222 10.48 14.73 -53.48
N LEU A 223 10.16 13.67 -54.21
CA LEU A 223 9.21 12.65 -53.79
C LEU A 223 9.96 11.37 -53.42
N SER A 224 9.64 10.80 -52.26
CA SER A 224 10.19 9.53 -51.80
C SER A 224 9.09 8.58 -51.37
N GLU A 225 9.14 7.33 -51.83
CA GLU A 225 8.19 6.29 -51.38
C GLU A 225 8.67 5.66 -50.08
N SER A 226 7.80 5.58 -49.08
CA SER A 226 8.09 4.88 -47.83
C SER A 226 6.81 4.36 -47.17
N ASN A 227 6.77 3.06 -46.88
CA ASN A 227 5.68 2.36 -46.20
C ASN A 227 4.30 2.58 -46.85
N GLY A 228 4.22 2.48 -48.20
CA GLY A 228 2.96 2.61 -48.94
C GLY A 228 2.40 4.04 -49.00
N SER A 229 3.24 5.06 -48.73
CA SER A 229 2.90 6.47 -48.92
C SER A 229 4.05 7.22 -49.56
N THR A 230 3.72 8.19 -50.40
CA THR A 230 4.67 9.14 -50.98
C THR A 230 4.90 10.29 -50.02
N ARG A 231 6.15 10.56 -49.67
CA ARG A 231 6.56 11.67 -48.81
C ARG A 231 7.13 12.79 -49.65
N ALA A 232 6.62 14.00 -49.43
CA ALA A 232 7.18 15.21 -50.02
C ALA A 232 8.34 15.75 -49.17
N SER A 233 9.37 16.22 -49.86
CA SER A 233 10.44 17.02 -49.31
C SER A 233 10.72 18.21 -50.24
N PHE A 234 10.99 19.39 -49.69
CA PHE A 234 11.43 20.55 -50.46
C PHE A 234 12.95 20.66 -50.42
N LYS A 235 13.59 20.61 -51.59
CA LYS A 235 15.02 20.75 -51.77
C LYS A 235 15.38 22.21 -51.99
N PHE A 236 15.98 22.81 -50.98
CA PHE A 236 16.64 24.11 -51.04
C PHE A 236 18.09 23.93 -51.50
N GLU A 237 18.79 25.02 -51.85
CA GLU A 237 20.21 24.92 -52.25
C GLU A 237 21.09 24.31 -51.15
N ASP A 238 20.83 24.62 -49.88
CA ASP A 238 21.65 24.19 -48.75
C ASP A 238 21.21 22.87 -48.09
N ARG A 239 19.95 22.44 -48.28
CA ARG A 239 19.41 21.24 -47.62
C ARG A 239 18.11 20.73 -48.24
N GLU A 240 17.79 19.46 -47.96
CA GLU A 240 16.47 18.89 -48.21
C GLU A 240 15.61 18.93 -46.93
N VAL A 241 14.37 19.42 -47.05
CA VAL A 241 13.46 19.67 -45.92
C VAL A 241 12.24 18.75 -46.04
N SER A 242 12.16 17.74 -45.16
CA SER A 242 11.02 16.81 -45.17
C SER A 242 9.76 17.43 -44.55
N THR A 243 8.62 17.28 -45.24
CA THR A 243 7.32 17.69 -44.71
C THR A 243 6.57 16.57 -43.99
N TRP A 244 7.15 15.37 -43.88
CA TRP A 244 6.55 14.27 -43.14
C TRP A 244 6.50 14.56 -41.62
N PRO A 245 5.40 14.24 -40.92
CA PRO A 245 4.12 13.66 -41.37
C PRO A 245 3.04 14.71 -41.67
N LEU A 246 3.38 15.99 -41.83
CA LEU A 246 2.42 17.08 -42.04
C LEU A 246 1.88 17.13 -43.46
N ILE A 247 2.68 16.72 -44.46
CA ILE A 247 2.26 16.55 -45.85
C ILE A 247 2.74 15.18 -46.34
N PHE A 248 1.83 14.41 -46.92
CA PHE A 248 2.13 13.12 -47.57
C PHE A 248 1.08 12.82 -48.64
N SER A 249 1.30 11.78 -49.42
CA SER A 249 0.37 11.34 -50.46
C SER A 249 0.13 9.82 -50.29
N PRO A 250 -1.08 9.37 -49.94
CA PRO A 250 -1.38 7.93 -49.81
C PRO A 250 -1.42 7.23 -51.18
N THR A 251 -1.74 7.96 -52.25
CA THR A 251 -1.72 7.50 -53.64
C THR A 251 -1.08 8.56 -54.53
N THR A 252 -0.57 8.21 -55.70
CA THR A 252 0.13 9.14 -56.62
C THR A 252 -0.67 10.41 -56.95
N ASP A 253 -2.00 10.33 -56.88
CA ASP A 253 -2.91 11.43 -57.24
C ASP A 253 -3.58 12.08 -56.03
N GLU A 254 -3.43 11.53 -54.82
CA GLU A 254 -4.01 12.08 -53.60
C GLU A 254 -2.92 12.65 -52.68
N TRP A 255 -3.05 13.92 -52.33
CA TRP A 255 -2.18 14.62 -51.40
C TRP A 255 -2.94 14.99 -50.13
N CYS A 256 -2.33 14.77 -48.98
CA CYS A 256 -2.90 14.98 -47.67
C CYS A 256 -2.08 16.01 -46.89
N ILE A 257 -2.75 17.04 -46.36
CA ILE A 257 -2.14 18.08 -45.52
C ILE A 257 -2.80 18.11 -44.15
N PHE A 258 -1.99 18.11 -43.10
CA PHE A 258 -2.45 18.04 -41.73
C PHE A 258 -3.46 19.14 -41.42
N SER A 259 -4.59 18.74 -40.83
CA SER A 259 -5.67 19.65 -40.50
C SER A 259 -5.87 19.90 -39.02
N ARG A 260 -6.27 18.86 -38.30
CA ARG A 260 -6.56 18.92 -36.86
C ARG A 260 -6.58 17.53 -36.26
N TYR A 261 -6.60 17.42 -34.94
CA TYR A 261 -7.09 16.22 -34.26
C TYR A 261 -8.61 16.31 -34.10
N VAL A 262 -9.30 15.25 -34.48
CA VAL A 262 -10.72 15.05 -34.16
C VAL A 262 -10.85 14.56 -32.71
N ALA A 263 -12.04 14.70 -32.13
CA ALA A 263 -12.29 14.45 -30.70
C ALA A 263 -11.91 13.04 -30.23
N ASN A 264 -11.92 12.05 -31.12
CA ASN A 264 -11.52 10.66 -30.85
C ASN A 264 -9.98 10.45 -30.79
N GLY A 265 -9.19 11.52 -30.81
CA GLY A 265 -7.73 11.44 -30.74
C GLY A 265 -7.04 11.03 -32.05
N ARG A 266 -7.77 10.95 -33.17
CA ARG A 266 -7.18 10.69 -34.49
C ARG A 266 -6.85 12.00 -35.21
N PRO A 267 -5.74 12.06 -35.97
CA PRO A 267 -5.46 13.19 -36.84
C PRO A 267 -6.41 13.17 -38.05
N SER A 268 -6.73 14.35 -38.56
CA SER A 268 -7.52 14.60 -39.76
C SER A 268 -6.68 15.41 -40.74
N TYR A 269 -6.79 15.09 -42.03
CA TYR A 269 -6.04 15.68 -43.12
C TYR A 269 -7.00 16.21 -44.18
N PHE A 270 -6.67 17.36 -44.77
CA PHE A 270 -7.31 17.79 -46.02
C PHE A 270 -6.68 17.05 -47.18
N SER A 271 -7.51 16.42 -48.01
CA SER A 271 -7.08 15.70 -49.22
C SER A 271 -7.28 16.55 -50.48
N PHE A 272 -6.36 16.41 -51.45
CA PHE A 272 -6.46 17.06 -52.76
C PHE A 272 -5.90 16.22 -53.90
N GLY A 273 -6.40 16.49 -55.11
CA GLY A 273 -6.20 15.62 -56.28
C GLY A 273 -7.24 14.48 -56.39
N THR A 274 -8.18 14.41 -55.43
CA THR A 274 -9.35 13.53 -55.46
C THR A 274 -10.64 14.32 -55.20
N ASP A 275 -11.81 13.73 -55.43
CA ASP A 275 -13.12 14.33 -55.12
C ASP A 275 -13.43 14.41 -53.61
N ARG A 276 -12.50 13.97 -52.74
CA ARG A 276 -12.69 13.94 -51.27
C ARG A 276 -11.95 15.11 -50.64
N VAL A 277 -12.59 15.76 -49.66
CA VAL A 277 -12.01 16.87 -48.88
C VAL A 277 -11.26 16.36 -47.64
N GLU A 278 -11.66 15.21 -47.09
CA GLU A 278 -10.99 14.56 -45.96
C GLU A 278 -10.45 13.17 -46.37
N ALA A 279 -9.22 12.88 -45.97
CA ALA A 279 -8.55 11.62 -46.29
C ALA A 279 -9.21 10.43 -45.56
N SER A 280 -9.56 9.38 -46.31
CA SER A 280 -10.20 8.17 -45.77
C SER A 280 -9.23 7.13 -45.22
N SER A 281 -7.95 7.18 -45.62
CA SER A 281 -6.93 6.22 -45.21
C SER A 281 -5.70 6.95 -44.68
N ILE A 282 -5.40 6.73 -43.40
CA ILE A 282 -4.28 7.35 -42.69
C ILE A 282 -3.30 6.23 -42.28
N PRO A 283 -2.00 6.33 -42.60
CA PRO A 283 -1.01 5.33 -42.20
C PRO A 283 -0.93 5.11 -40.68
N ASP A 284 -0.81 3.86 -40.23
CA ASP A 284 -0.84 3.50 -38.79
C ASP A 284 0.31 4.13 -37.97
N ASN A 285 1.45 4.40 -38.60
CA ASN A 285 2.64 4.96 -37.95
C ASN A 285 2.58 6.49 -37.74
N LEU A 286 1.53 7.14 -38.20
CA LEU A 286 1.46 8.59 -38.31
C LEU A 286 1.23 9.28 -36.94
N GLY A 287 0.49 8.65 -36.02
CA GLY A 287 0.22 9.21 -34.70
C GLY A 287 1.49 9.42 -33.85
N GLY A 288 2.43 8.47 -33.91
CA GLY A 288 3.71 8.58 -33.21
C GLY A 288 4.61 9.69 -33.77
N ALA A 289 4.60 9.89 -35.09
CA ALA A 289 5.36 10.95 -35.74
C ALA A 289 4.77 12.35 -35.47
N LEU A 290 3.43 12.49 -35.50
CA LEU A 290 2.76 13.76 -35.21
C LEU A 290 2.93 14.18 -33.74
N ASN A 291 2.86 13.24 -32.79
CA ASN A 291 3.00 13.56 -31.36
C ASN A 291 4.35 14.21 -30.99
N ARG A 292 5.39 14.07 -31.83
CA ARG A 292 6.68 14.75 -31.64
C ARG A 292 6.66 16.22 -32.09
N ILE A 293 5.74 16.57 -32.98
CA ILE A 293 5.67 17.88 -33.65
C ILE A 293 4.55 18.74 -33.06
N LEU A 294 3.49 18.08 -32.58
CA LEU A 294 2.34 18.76 -32.01
C LEU A 294 2.52 19.02 -30.52
N ASP A 295 1.88 20.09 -30.04
CA ASP A 295 1.81 20.37 -28.60
C ASP A 295 1.21 19.18 -27.84
N SER A 296 1.80 18.87 -26.69
CA SER A 296 1.20 17.97 -25.70
C SER A 296 -0.10 18.62 -25.24
N THR A 297 -1.24 18.04 -25.65
CA THR A 297 -2.61 18.39 -25.24
C THR A 297 -2.76 19.79 -24.65
N ALA A 298 -3.12 20.77 -25.47
CA ALA A 298 -3.65 22.03 -24.94
C ALA A 298 -4.72 21.69 -23.89
N PRO A 299 -4.73 22.37 -22.72
CA PRO A 299 -5.70 22.09 -21.68
C PRO A 299 -7.10 22.20 -22.30
N ARG A 300 -7.82 21.08 -22.32
CA ARG A 300 -9.20 21.02 -22.76
C ARG A 300 -9.94 22.11 -21.97
N GLY A 301 -10.59 23.05 -22.66
CA GLY A 301 -11.41 24.04 -21.96
C GLY A 301 -12.39 23.30 -21.04
N ALA A 302 -12.71 23.86 -19.87
CA ALA A 302 -13.48 23.17 -18.83
C ALA A 302 -14.78 22.53 -19.36
N LEU A 303 -15.43 23.14 -20.35
CA LEU A 303 -16.63 22.61 -21.00
C LEU A 303 -16.37 21.33 -21.80
N GLY A 304 -15.23 21.25 -22.50
CA GLY A 304 -14.81 20.06 -23.23
C GLY A 304 -14.50 18.89 -22.30
N ALA A 305 -13.80 19.16 -21.20
CA ALA A 305 -13.58 18.16 -20.15
C ALA A 305 -14.90 17.70 -19.50
N PHE A 306 -15.83 18.64 -19.25
CA PHE A 306 -17.15 18.27 -18.73
C PHE A 306 -17.97 17.45 -19.73
N LYS A 307 -17.88 17.74 -21.03
CA LYS A 307 -18.54 16.97 -22.09
C LYS A 307 -18.05 15.52 -22.12
N GLU A 308 -16.75 15.31 -22.05
CA GLU A 308 -16.15 13.97 -21.96
C GLU A 308 -16.52 13.24 -20.67
N ASP A 309 -16.49 13.95 -19.53
CA ASP A 309 -16.89 13.39 -18.23
C ASP A 309 -18.35 12.91 -18.29
N VAL A 310 -19.28 13.72 -18.80
CA VAL A 310 -20.70 13.32 -18.95
C VAL A 310 -20.85 12.13 -19.88
N THR A 311 -20.19 12.13 -21.04
CA THR A 311 -20.24 10.98 -21.96
C THR A 311 -19.68 9.72 -21.31
N SER A 312 -18.59 9.83 -20.55
CA SER A 312 -18.02 8.70 -19.80
C SER A 312 -18.96 8.22 -18.69
N ASP A 313 -19.59 9.14 -17.95
CA ASP A 313 -20.46 8.82 -16.81
C ASP A 313 -21.75 8.12 -17.27
N LEU A 314 -22.34 8.59 -18.38
CA LEU A 314 -23.58 8.03 -18.92
C LEU A 314 -23.45 6.61 -19.44
N ARG A 315 -22.26 6.19 -19.92
CA ARG A 315 -21.99 4.80 -20.32
C ARG A 315 -22.24 3.79 -19.19
N GLY A 316 -22.13 4.21 -17.93
CA GLY A 316 -22.44 3.37 -16.79
C GLY A 316 -23.92 3.00 -16.66
N PHE A 317 -24.80 3.79 -17.29
CA PHE A 317 -26.25 3.70 -17.17
C PHE A 317 -26.93 3.19 -18.46
N THR A 318 -26.15 2.71 -19.43
CA THR A 318 -26.61 2.06 -20.67
C THR A 318 -26.44 0.53 -20.58
N GLU A 319 -27.31 -0.25 -21.25
CA GLU A 319 -27.26 -1.73 -21.22
C GLU A 319 -26.29 -2.33 -22.27
N GLU A 320 -26.08 -1.66 -23.40
CA GLU A 320 -25.17 -2.09 -24.47
C GLU A 320 -24.01 -1.10 -24.65
N LEU A 321 -22.86 -1.60 -25.11
CA LEU A 321 -21.76 -0.80 -25.68
C LEU A 321 -22.21 -0.21 -27.03
N GLU A 322 -23.33 0.53 -27.05
CA GLU A 322 -23.75 1.28 -28.24
C GLU A 322 -22.70 2.37 -28.52
N GLU A 323 -22.24 2.44 -29.77
CA GLU A 323 -21.08 3.23 -30.17
C GLU A 323 -21.27 4.75 -30.10
N ASP A 324 -22.50 5.29 -30.02
CA ASP A 324 -22.73 6.72 -30.28
C ASP A 324 -23.58 7.45 -29.24
N LEU A 325 -23.03 7.65 -28.03
CA LEU A 325 -23.35 8.85 -27.26
C LEU A 325 -22.88 10.06 -28.09
N THR A 326 -23.81 10.76 -28.74
CA THR A 326 -23.51 11.83 -29.70
C THR A 326 -23.78 13.19 -29.07
N PRO A 327 -22.80 13.85 -28.45
CA PRO A 327 -23.06 15.10 -27.75
C PRO A 327 -23.11 16.31 -28.71
N GLY A 328 -24.26 16.98 -28.77
CA GLY A 328 -24.52 18.14 -29.63
C GLY A 328 -24.20 19.46 -28.94
N ASP A 329 -23.50 20.36 -29.64
CA ASP A 329 -23.14 21.68 -29.09
C ASP A 329 -24.36 22.63 -29.05
N ARG A 330 -24.45 23.44 -27.98
CA ARG A 330 -25.46 24.51 -27.80
C ARG A 330 -24.77 25.81 -27.37
N ASP A 331 -25.42 26.97 -27.54
CA ASP A 331 -24.84 28.30 -27.28
C ASP A 331 -24.26 28.47 -25.85
N HIS A 332 -24.77 27.74 -24.87
CA HIS A 332 -24.36 27.81 -23.47
C HIS A 332 -24.13 26.44 -22.84
N GLY A 333 -23.75 25.42 -23.62
CA GLY A 333 -23.59 24.06 -23.11
C GLY A 333 -23.59 23.00 -24.21
N PHE A 334 -24.11 21.82 -23.89
CA PHE A 334 -24.28 20.73 -24.83
C PHE A 334 -25.48 19.86 -24.43
N GLU A 335 -26.00 19.09 -25.37
CA GLU A 335 -27.03 18.08 -25.12
C GLU A 335 -26.52 16.69 -25.47
N VAL A 336 -27.06 15.66 -24.83
CA VAL A 336 -26.70 14.26 -25.07
C VAL A 336 -27.97 13.45 -25.29
N TRP A 337 -28.03 12.76 -26.42
CA TRP A 337 -29.06 11.75 -26.72
C TRP A 337 -28.53 10.39 -26.31
N TRP A 338 -29.33 9.66 -25.53
CA TRP A 338 -28.91 8.38 -24.99
C TRP A 338 -30.10 7.53 -24.54
N LYS A 339 -29.86 6.23 -24.35
CA LYS A 339 -30.85 5.23 -23.91
C LYS A 339 -30.55 4.81 -22.48
N LYS A 340 -31.39 5.22 -21.54
CA LYS A 340 -31.24 4.86 -20.13
C LYS A 340 -31.77 3.45 -19.87
N ALA A 341 -31.01 2.63 -19.17
CA ALA A 341 -31.47 1.34 -18.67
C ALA A 341 -32.58 1.52 -17.63
N THR A 342 -33.71 0.81 -17.79
CA THR A 342 -34.88 0.94 -16.89
C THR A 342 -34.73 0.15 -15.59
N GLY A 343 -33.69 -0.70 -15.46
CA GLY A 343 -33.39 -1.48 -14.26
C GLY A 343 -34.39 -2.61 -13.93
N THR A 344 -35.40 -2.82 -14.79
CA THR A 344 -36.36 -3.94 -14.75
C THR A 344 -35.93 -5.11 -15.65
N GLY A 345 -34.88 -4.93 -16.45
CA GLY A 345 -34.36 -5.93 -17.39
C GLY A 345 -35.19 -6.08 -18.67
N ILE A 346 -36.16 -5.19 -18.91
CA ILE A 346 -36.99 -5.19 -20.12
C ILE A 346 -37.17 -3.74 -20.58
N GLY A 347 -36.30 -3.28 -21.50
CA GLY A 347 -36.47 -2.05 -22.26
C GLY A 347 -35.62 -0.86 -21.80
N PHE A 348 -35.49 0.11 -22.70
CA PHE A 348 -34.74 1.35 -22.53
C PHE A 348 -35.68 2.58 -22.56
N GLU A 349 -35.28 3.64 -21.87
CA GLU A 349 -35.92 4.96 -21.93
C GLU A 349 -35.05 5.86 -22.81
N GLU A 350 -35.55 6.27 -23.98
CA GLU A 350 -34.88 7.29 -24.80
C GLU A 350 -34.95 8.65 -24.12
N ARG A 351 -33.79 9.28 -23.94
CA ARG A 351 -33.66 10.56 -23.22
C ARG A 351 -32.78 11.54 -23.96
N VAL A 352 -33.09 12.82 -23.77
CA VAL A 352 -32.25 13.94 -24.18
C VAL A 352 -32.01 14.80 -22.94
N ASP A 353 -30.76 14.89 -22.53
CA ASP A 353 -30.37 15.66 -21.35
C ASP A 353 -29.45 16.83 -21.75
N TYR A 354 -29.64 17.97 -21.09
CA TYR A 354 -28.91 19.20 -21.39
C TYR A 354 -27.97 19.56 -20.24
N PHE A 355 -26.73 19.92 -20.58
CA PHE A 355 -25.66 20.19 -19.64
C PHE A 355 -24.98 21.52 -19.93
N ARG A 356 -24.46 22.17 -18.88
CA ARG A 356 -23.63 23.37 -19.01
C ARG A 356 -22.65 23.55 -17.86
N LEU A 357 -21.69 24.44 -18.04
CA LEU A 357 -20.98 25.06 -16.93
C LEU A 357 -21.74 26.33 -16.51
N GLY A 358 -22.13 26.38 -15.23
CA GLY A 358 -22.70 27.56 -14.59
C GLY A 358 -21.63 28.54 -14.12
N PRO A 359 -21.99 29.50 -13.26
CA PRO A 359 -21.03 30.34 -12.56
C PRO A 359 -19.99 29.48 -11.81
N ASP A 360 -18.76 29.95 -11.73
CA ASP A 360 -17.62 29.26 -11.07
C ASP A 360 -17.35 27.85 -11.61
N ASP A 361 -17.57 27.64 -12.91
CA ASP A 361 -17.43 26.34 -13.59
C ASP A 361 -18.27 25.21 -12.97
N MET A 362 -19.34 25.55 -12.25
CA MET A 362 -20.20 24.57 -11.61
C MET A 362 -20.93 23.73 -12.68
N ARG A 363 -20.77 22.41 -12.62
CA ARG A 363 -21.42 21.46 -13.53
C ARG A 363 -22.92 21.43 -13.28
N GLN A 364 -23.72 21.74 -14.30
CA GLN A 364 -25.16 21.81 -14.20
C GLN A 364 -25.85 20.94 -15.25
N TRP A 365 -26.98 20.36 -14.86
CA TRP A 365 -27.94 19.69 -15.74
C TRP A 365 -29.27 20.46 -15.72
N ARG A 366 -29.99 20.48 -16.83
CA ARG A 366 -31.29 21.14 -16.95
C ARG A 366 -32.39 20.16 -16.55
N SER A 367 -32.92 20.34 -15.34
CA SER A 367 -34.19 19.71 -14.97
C SER A 367 -35.36 20.40 -15.70
N PRO A 368 -36.59 19.85 -15.65
CA PRO A 368 -37.75 20.43 -16.34
C PRO A 368 -37.98 21.92 -16.04
N GLU A 369 -37.65 22.37 -14.83
CA GLU A 369 -37.96 23.73 -14.35
C GLU A 369 -36.72 24.61 -14.17
N LYS A 370 -35.53 24.04 -13.92
CA LYS A 370 -34.34 24.82 -13.55
C LYS A 370 -33.03 24.08 -13.82
N TRP A 371 -31.94 24.84 -13.81
CA TRP A 371 -30.60 24.27 -13.77
C TRP A 371 -30.29 23.80 -12.35
N VAL A 372 -29.89 22.54 -12.22
CA VAL A 372 -29.50 21.93 -10.95
C VAL A 372 -28.08 21.38 -11.04
N PRO A 373 -27.40 21.14 -9.91
CA PRO A 373 -26.08 20.53 -9.91
C PRO A 373 -26.08 19.16 -10.60
N TYR A 374 -24.99 18.84 -11.31
CA TYR A 374 -24.84 17.56 -12.01
C TYR A 374 -24.91 16.34 -11.06
N SER A 375 -24.49 16.49 -9.80
CA SER A 375 -24.64 15.45 -8.76
C SER A 375 -26.10 15.07 -8.51
N ARG A 376 -27.03 16.04 -8.56
CA ARG A 376 -28.48 15.78 -8.44
C ARG A 376 -28.99 14.93 -9.59
N TYR A 377 -28.53 15.22 -10.81
CA TYR A 377 -28.85 14.43 -12.00
C TYR A 377 -28.39 12.98 -11.87
N LEU A 378 -27.14 12.75 -11.44
CA LEU A 378 -26.62 11.40 -11.24
C LEU A 378 -27.40 10.61 -10.18
N ARG A 379 -27.81 11.25 -9.08
CA ARG A 379 -28.70 10.63 -8.07
C ARG A 379 -30.07 10.27 -8.65
N GLU A 380 -30.63 11.12 -9.51
CA GLU A 380 -31.92 10.88 -10.16
C GLU A 380 -31.84 9.69 -11.12
N ILE A 381 -30.84 9.64 -12.00
CA ILE A 381 -30.71 8.53 -12.96
C ILE A 381 -30.37 7.20 -12.28
N ALA A 382 -29.62 7.23 -11.18
CA ALA A 382 -29.30 6.04 -10.38
C ALA A 382 -30.49 5.52 -9.56
N ASN A 383 -31.56 6.32 -9.37
CA ASN A 383 -32.62 6.05 -8.41
C ASN A 383 -32.06 5.84 -6.99
N TRP A 384 -31.40 6.89 -6.49
CA TRP A 384 -30.60 6.86 -5.25
C TRP A 384 -31.26 6.16 -4.05
N PRO A 385 -32.54 6.41 -3.72
CA PRO A 385 -33.20 5.72 -2.61
C PRO A 385 -33.32 4.20 -2.84
N LEU A 386 -33.64 3.78 -4.06
CA LEU A 386 -33.72 2.36 -4.40
C LEU A 386 -32.35 1.69 -4.37
N THR A 387 -31.31 2.38 -4.86
CA THR A 387 -29.92 1.90 -4.79
C THR A 387 -29.48 1.73 -3.33
N ALA A 388 -29.72 2.72 -2.47
CA ALA A 388 -29.41 2.66 -1.04
C ALA A 388 -30.11 1.47 -0.37
N ARG A 389 -31.41 1.30 -0.61
CA ARG A 389 -32.18 0.16 -0.10
C ARG A 389 -31.63 -1.19 -0.56
N ARG A 390 -31.29 -1.34 -1.85
CA ARG A 390 -30.74 -2.60 -2.39
C ARG A 390 -29.37 -2.91 -1.81
N ILE A 391 -28.49 -1.91 -1.68
CA ILE A 391 -27.19 -2.06 -1.02
C ILE A 391 -27.37 -2.45 0.45
N ARG A 392 -28.28 -1.81 1.19
CA ARG A 392 -28.59 -2.17 2.59
C ARG A 392 -28.99 -3.65 2.70
N ILE A 393 -29.92 -4.12 1.87
CA ILE A 393 -30.37 -5.52 1.88
C ILE A 393 -29.20 -6.48 1.62
N ALA A 394 -28.36 -6.18 0.62
CA ALA A 394 -27.19 -6.98 0.30
C ALA A 394 -26.16 -7.02 1.46
N LEU A 395 -25.94 -5.88 2.13
CA LEU A 395 -25.07 -5.78 3.31
C LEU A 395 -25.63 -6.56 4.51
N GLU A 396 -26.93 -6.53 4.75
CA GLU A 396 -27.58 -7.33 5.80
C GLU A 396 -27.50 -8.83 5.52
N GLU A 397 -27.60 -9.24 4.26
CA GLU A 397 -27.36 -10.62 3.85
C GLU A 397 -25.90 -11.03 4.07
N HIS A 398 -24.94 -10.18 3.70
CA HIS A 398 -23.52 -10.41 3.98
C HIS A 398 -23.22 -10.51 5.48
N SER A 399 -23.74 -9.59 6.29
CA SER A 399 -23.56 -9.61 7.74
C SER A 399 -24.18 -10.88 8.36
N ARG A 400 -25.36 -11.31 7.89
CA ARG A 400 -25.97 -12.57 8.34
C ARG A 400 -25.16 -13.78 7.91
N LYS A 401 -24.59 -13.79 6.69
CA LYS A 401 -23.73 -14.88 6.20
C LYS A 401 -22.48 -15.00 7.06
N LEU A 402 -21.82 -13.89 7.40
CA LEU A 402 -20.66 -13.88 8.30
C LEU A 402 -21.02 -14.42 9.69
N ALA A 403 -22.13 -13.96 10.28
CA ALA A 403 -22.59 -14.47 11.57
C ALA A 403 -22.91 -15.98 11.52
N SER A 404 -23.58 -16.44 10.46
CA SER A 404 -23.87 -17.87 10.27
C SER A 404 -22.60 -18.70 10.09
N GLN A 405 -21.58 -18.18 9.40
CA GLN A 405 -20.28 -18.84 9.26
C GLN A 405 -19.55 -18.93 10.60
N GLU A 406 -19.60 -17.90 11.44
CA GLU A 406 -19.04 -17.95 12.80
C GLU A 406 -19.75 -19.02 13.65
N VAL A 407 -21.07 -19.10 13.57
CA VAL A 407 -21.85 -20.13 14.27
C VAL A 407 -21.50 -21.54 13.77
N GLN A 408 -21.46 -21.72 12.44
CA GLN A 408 -21.23 -23.03 11.83
C GLN A 408 -19.78 -23.52 12.01
N ASN A 409 -18.81 -22.64 11.80
CA ASN A 409 -17.39 -23.03 11.80
C ASN A 409 -16.77 -22.98 13.19
N LEU A 410 -17.19 -22.03 14.04
CA LEU A 410 -16.57 -21.81 15.35
C LEU A 410 -17.47 -22.28 16.52
N GLY A 411 -18.71 -22.69 16.24
CA GLY A 411 -19.66 -23.13 17.26
C GLY A 411 -20.16 -22.00 18.16
N TRP A 412 -19.93 -20.74 17.77
CA TRP A 412 -20.28 -19.58 18.59
C TRP A 412 -21.79 -19.43 18.71
N ARG A 413 -22.27 -19.06 19.89
CA ARG A 413 -23.68 -18.72 20.10
C ARG A 413 -24.00 -17.45 19.30
N LEU A 414 -25.22 -17.40 18.75
CA LEU A 414 -25.85 -16.16 18.28
C LEU A 414 -26.08 -15.24 19.49
N GLY A 415 -25.01 -14.61 19.98
CA GLY A 415 -25.08 -13.68 21.10
C GLY A 415 -25.81 -12.40 20.67
N GLY A 416 -26.87 -12.05 21.41
CA GLY A 416 -27.76 -10.90 21.14
C GLY A 416 -26.98 -9.61 20.97
N GLU A 417 -27.51 -8.71 20.13
CA GLU A 417 -26.98 -7.39 19.70
C GLU A 417 -25.76 -6.89 20.52
N GLY A 418 -24.62 -7.55 20.36
CA GLY A 418 -23.40 -7.14 21.02
C GLY A 418 -23.08 -5.77 20.47
N GLN A 419 -23.06 -4.76 21.33
CA GLN A 419 -22.85 -3.38 20.90
C GLN A 419 -21.61 -3.33 20.03
N TYR A 420 -21.80 -2.94 18.76
CA TYR A 420 -20.70 -2.64 17.86
C TYR A 420 -19.80 -1.63 18.58
N ARG A 421 -18.58 -2.07 18.90
CA ARG A 421 -17.58 -1.19 19.49
C ARG A 421 -16.79 -0.54 18.37
N GLU A 422 -16.79 0.78 18.38
CA GLU A 422 -16.04 1.55 17.41
C GLU A 422 -14.53 1.35 17.60
N SER A 423 -13.83 1.08 16.49
CA SER A 423 -12.38 0.92 16.47
C SER A 423 -11.68 2.26 16.59
N SER A 424 -10.68 2.34 17.49
CA SER A 424 -9.74 3.46 17.50
C SER A 424 -8.71 3.30 16.39
N LEU A 425 -8.43 4.39 15.68
CA LEU A 425 -7.53 4.46 14.55
C LEU A 425 -6.37 5.40 14.85
N LEU A 426 -5.23 5.10 14.25
CA LEU A 426 -4.14 6.04 14.06
C LEU A 426 -4.07 6.40 12.58
N VAL A 427 -4.39 7.64 12.23
CA VAL A 427 -4.36 8.14 10.86
C VAL A 427 -3.07 8.90 10.61
N THR A 428 -2.42 8.61 9.50
CA THR A 428 -1.18 9.25 9.05
C THR A 428 -1.18 9.41 7.53
N ASP A 429 -0.48 10.39 7.01
CA ASP A 429 -0.23 10.47 5.57
C ASP A 429 0.81 9.41 5.15
N LEU A 430 0.88 9.10 3.85
CA LEU A 430 1.79 8.07 3.33
C LEU A 430 3.27 8.34 3.66
N ASP A 431 3.67 9.59 3.82
CA ASP A 431 5.02 9.97 4.23
C ASP A 431 5.28 9.86 5.75
N GLY A 432 4.23 9.61 6.54
CA GLY A 432 4.24 9.53 8.00
C GLY A 432 3.92 10.85 8.70
N SER A 433 3.61 11.91 7.95
CA SER A 433 3.16 13.19 8.51
C SER A 433 1.69 13.15 8.95
N ASN A 434 1.22 14.25 9.56
CA ASN A 434 -0.19 14.43 9.98
C ASN A 434 -0.76 13.30 10.84
N ARG A 435 0.05 12.81 11.80
CA ARG A 435 -0.35 11.76 12.73
C ARG A 435 -1.45 12.24 13.68
N SER A 436 -2.61 11.59 13.64
CA SER A 436 -3.74 11.84 14.53
C SER A 436 -4.36 10.54 15.03
N GLU A 437 -4.84 10.54 16.27
CA GLU A 437 -5.74 9.49 16.77
C GLU A 437 -7.18 9.89 16.44
N SER A 438 -7.96 8.97 15.86
CA SER A 438 -9.35 9.22 15.47
C SER A 438 -10.20 7.97 15.67
N SER A 439 -11.52 8.11 15.66
CA SER A 439 -12.42 6.96 15.55
C SER A 439 -12.63 6.55 14.09
N PHE A 440 -13.25 5.39 13.85
CA PHE A 440 -13.63 4.98 12.50
C PHE A 440 -14.70 5.90 11.89
N SER A 441 -15.64 6.41 12.69
CA SER A 441 -16.62 7.41 12.24
C SER A 441 -15.96 8.74 11.91
N ASP A 442 -14.96 9.17 12.68
CA ASP A 442 -14.18 10.38 12.36
C ASP A 442 -13.45 10.23 11.01
N LEU A 443 -12.93 9.03 10.72
CA LEU A 443 -12.34 8.74 9.42
C LEU A 443 -13.38 8.88 8.29
N LEU A 444 -14.59 8.35 8.49
CA LEU A 444 -15.67 8.48 7.50
C LEU A 444 -16.12 9.93 7.31
N ASN A 445 -16.14 10.73 8.38
CA ASN A 445 -16.42 12.17 8.28
C ASN A 445 -15.35 12.86 7.42
N SER A 446 -14.07 12.49 7.59
CA SER A 446 -12.99 13.02 6.74
C SER A 446 -13.14 12.58 5.27
N VAL A 447 -13.66 11.36 5.02
CA VAL A 447 -13.97 10.87 3.68
C VAL A 447 -15.12 11.67 3.05
N ASP A 448 -16.15 11.99 3.83
CA ASP A 448 -17.26 12.83 3.37
C ASP A 448 -16.78 14.24 3.00
N GLU A 449 -15.93 14.85 3.83
CA GLU A 449 -15.29 16.13 3.52
C GLU A 449 -14.45 16.06 2.23
N ASP A 450 -13.69 14.99 2.06
CA ASP A 450 -12.87 14.74 0.87
C ASP A 450 -13.72 14.58 -0.40
N LEU A 451 -14.91 13.95 -0.30
CA LEU A 451 -15.87 13.81 -1.40
C LEU A 451 -16.56 15.13 -1.76
N GLN A 452 -16.89 15.96 -0.76
CA GLN A 452 -17.56 17.25 -0.99
C GLN A 452 -16.62 18.34 -1.51
N ALA A 453 -15.36 18.34 -1.09
CA ALA A 453 -14.38 19.36 -1.48
C ALA A 453 -14.00 19.33 -2.97
N ASN A 454 -14.47 18.34 -3.74
CA ASN A 454 -14.24 18.17 -5.18
C ASN A 454 -12.76 18.38 -5.54
N ARG A 455 -11.89 17.81 -4.69
CA ARG A 455 -10.44 18.06 -4.76
C ARG A 455 -9.89 17.59 -6.11
N PRO A 456 -8.83 18.26 -6.63
CA PRO A 456 -8.17 17.84 -7.87
C PRO A 456 -7.32 16.56 -7.70
N GLN A 457 -7.46 15.85 -6.58
CA GLN A 457 -6.71 14.63 -6.26
C GLN A 457 -7.66 13.52 -5.81
N THR A 458 -7.51 12.33 -6.38
CA THR A 458 -8.16 11.11 -5.88
C THR A 458 -7.59 10.78 -4.50
N GLN A 459 -8.44 10.49 -3.53
CA GLN A 459 -7.99 10.09 -2.20
C GLN A 459 -7.99 8.57 -2.09
N VAL A 460 -6.89 8.01 -1.60
CA VAL A 460 -6.77 6.59 -1.30
C VAL A 460 -6.49 6.43 0.19
N VAL A 461 -7.39 5.77 0.90
CA VAL A 461 -7.28 5.53 2.35
C VAL A 461 -7.00 4.06 2.59
N PHE A 462 -5.81 3.74 3.10
CA PHE A 462 -5.44 2.38 3.48
C PHE A 462 -5.87 2.07 4.92
N VAL A 463 -6.81 1.16 5.10
CA VAL A 463 -7.20 0.65 6.43
C VAL A 463 -6.33 -0.56 6.75
N ASN A 464 -5.35 -0.35 7.64
CA ASN A 464 -4.40 -1.37 8.03
C ASN A 464 -4.72 -1.92 9.44
N GLY A 465 -4.34 -3.17 9.69
CA GLY A 465 -4.39 -3.76 11.03
C GLY A 465 -4.30 -5.28 10.97
N GLU A 466 -4.02 -5.90 12.11
CA GLU A 466 -3.81 -7.34 12.21
C GLU A 466 -5.07 -8.17 11.87
N ALA A 467 -4.89 -9.46 11.62
CA ALA A 467 -6.01 -10.35 11.37
C ALA A 467 -6.87 -10.48 12.66
N GLY A 468 -8.20 -10.35 12.50
CA GLY A 468 -9.10 -10.39 13.66
C GLY A 468 -9.25 -9.07 14.43
N ILE A 469 -8.62 -7.98 13.98
CA ILE A 469 -8.76 -6.66 14.58
C ILE A 469 -10.11 -5.95 14.28
N GLY A 470 -10.95 -6.53 13.41
CA GLY A 470 -12.29 -6.01 13.13
C GLY A 470 -12.47 -5.15 11.88
N LYS A 471 -11.50 -5.12 10.95
CA LYS A 471 -11.57 -4.37 9.66
C LYS A 471 -12.90 -4.58 8.91
N THR A 472 -13.19 -5.82 8.56
CA THR A 472 -14.41 -6.24 7.83
C THR A 472 -15.68 -5.76 8.53
N ARG A 473 -15.78 -5.96 9.85
CA ARG A 473 -16.97 -5.55 10.62
C ARG A 473 -17.13 -4.03 10.66
N ALA A 474 -16.04 -3.28 10.79
CA ALA A 474 -16.08 -1.82 10.77
C ALA A 474 -16.56 -1.28 9.41
N MET A 475 -16.03 -1.81 8.31
CA MET A 475 -16.41 -1.40 6.95
C MET A 475 -17.86 -1.76 6.61
N ILE A 476 -18.30 -2.99 6.92
CA ILE A 476 -19.70 -3.40 6.70
C ILE A 476 -20.65 -2.59 7.57
N GLY A 477 -20.33 -2.41 8.86
CA GLY A 477 -21.15 -1.63 9.80
C GLY A 477 -21.34 -0.18 9.34
N ALA A 478 -20.25 0.45 8.89
CA ALA A 478 -20.27 1.80 8.33
C ALA A 478 -21.13 1.91 7.06
N ALA A 479 -20.94 1.00 6.10
CA ALA A 479 -21.70 0.99 4.87
C ALA A 479 -23.19 0.74 5.10
N LEU A 480 -23.50 -0.17 6.04
CA LEU A 480 -24.87 -0.51 6.41
C LEU A 480 -25.58 0.67 7.09
N HIS A 481 -24.90 1.33 8.03
CA HIS A 481 -25.42 2.53 8.68
C HIS A 481 -25.70 3.64 7.66
N ARG A 482 -24.75 3.92 6.76
CA ARG A 482 -24.91 4.93 5.72
C ARG A 482 -26.10 4.66 4.80
N ALA A 483 -26.23 3.41 4.34
CA ALA A 483 -27.32 3.01 3.46
C ALA A 483 -28.70 3.14 4.14
N ARG A 484 -28.79 2.86 5.45
CA ARG A 484 -30.01 3.07 6.26
C ARG A 484 -30.37 4.55 6.36
N THR A 485 -29.42 5.40 6.73
CA THR A 485 -29.66 6.85 6.86
C THR A 485 -30.22 7.45 5.57
N ILE A 486 -29.64 7.10 4.42
CA ILE A 486 -30.08 7.61 3.11
C ILE A 486 -31.50 7.10 2.77
N GLU A 487 -31.82 5.84 3.06
CA GLU A 487 -33.16 5.29 2.84
C GLU A 487 -34.22 5.96 3.73
N GLU A 488 -33.90 6.18 5.01
CA GLU A 488 -34.78 6.83 5.99
C GLU A 488 -35.06 8.29 5.61
N GLU A 489 -34.02 9.07 5.28
CA GLU A 489 -34.17 10.46 4.82
C GLU A 489 -35.03 10.58 3.55
N ALA A 490 -34.86 9.64 2.61
CA ALA A 490 -35.69 9.59 1.40
C ALA A 490 -37.17 9.28 1.71
N GLY A 491 -37.45 8.40 2.68
CA GLY A 491 -38.81 8.13 3.15
C GLY A 491 -39.49 9.36 3.77
N GLU A 492 -38.71 10.22 4.42
CA GLU A 492 -39.15 11.51 4.95
C GLU A 492 -39.25 12.62 3.89
N HIS A 493 -39.06 12.31 2.60
CA HIS A 493 -39.03 13.27 1.50
C HIS A 493 -37.95 14.35 1.66
N ARG A 494 -36.84 14.03 2.33
CA ARG A 494 -35.64 14.88 2.41
C ARG A 494 -34.64 14.45 1.33
N ASP A 495 -34.09 15.42 0.61
CA ASP A 495 -32.97 15.17 -0.30
C ASP A 495 -31.71 14.88 0.54
N SER A 496 -31.24 13.63 0.55
CA SER A 496 -29.99 13.27 1.22
C SER A 496 -28.78 13.69 0.37
N ASP A 497 -27.89 14.47 0.96
CA ASP A 497 -26.62 14.85 0.33
C ASP A 497 -25.47 13.89 0.65
N LEU A 498 -25.74 12.84 1.44
CA LEU A 498 -24.73 11.88 1.87
C LEU A 498 -24.31 10.94 0.73
N PRO A 499 -23.00 10.64 0.60
CA PRO A 499 -22.52 9.65 -0.34
C PRO A 499 -22.82 8.22 0.14
N LEU A 500 -23.00 7.29 -0.80
CA LEU A 500 -23.11 5.85 -0.50
C LEU A 500 -21.72 5.23 -0.31
N LEU A 501 -21.62 4.25 0.58
CA LEU A 501 -20.41 3.44 0.74
C LEU A 501 -20.65 2.08 0.11
N LEU A 502 -19.95 1.78 -0.99
CA LEU A 502 -20.04 0.48 -1.63
C LEU A 502 -18.98 -0.47 -1.06
N TYR A 503 -19.43 -1.44 -0.28
CA TYR A 503 -18.57 -2.51 0.24
C TYR A 503 -18.33 -3.59 -0.82
N VAL A 504 -17.07 -3.96 -0.98
CA VAL A 504 -16.61 -5.01 -1.89
C VAL A 504 -15.62 -5.89 -1.13
N GLY A 505 -15.98 -7.16 -0.91
CA GLY A 505 -15.10 -8.14 -0.28
C GLY A 505 -14.31 -8.93 -1.32
N SER A 506 -13.00 -9.07 -1.12
CA SER A 506 -12.11 -9.86 -1.98
C SER A 506 -12.02 -11.36 -1.62
N SER A 507 -12.52 -11.74 -0.45
CA SER A 507 -12.37 -13.09 0.10
C SER A 507 -12.83 -14.16 -0.88
N GLY A 508 -11.91 -15.03 -1.30
CA GLY A 508 -12.17 -16.13 -2.23
C GLY A 508 -12.15 -15.78 -3.72
N GLN A 509 -11.88 -14.52 -4.10
CA GLN A 509 -11.82 -14.07 -5.50
C GLN A 509 -10.37 -13.80 -5.99
N VAL A 510 -9.44 -14.65 -5.59
CA VAL A 510 -8.01 -14.53 -5.93
C VAL A 510 -7.83 -14.51 -7.46
N LEU A 511 -7.02 -13.57 -7.97
CA LEU A 511 -6.76 -13.31 -9.41
C LEU A 511 -7.90 -12.64 -10.20
N SER A 512 -8.97 -12.19 -9.54
CA SER A 512 -10.01 -11.40 -10.22
C SER A 512 -9.58 -9.93 -10.37
N GLN A 513 -9.89 -9.34 -11.52
CA GLN A 513 -9.75 -7.89 -11.70
C GLN A 513 -10.77 -7.17 -10.81
N LEU A 514 -10.40 -6.04 -10.23
CA LEU A 514 -11.26 -5.26 -9.33
C LEU A 514 -12.64 -4.96 -9.93
N ASP A 515 -12.71 -4.73 -11.24
CA ASP A 515 -13.97 -4.51 -11.97
C ASP A 515 -14.95 -5.70 -11.86
N ASN A 516 -14.44 -6.94 -11.85
CA ASN A 516 -15.28 -8.13 -11.70
C ASN A 516 -15.86 -8.24 -10.29
N VAL A 517 -15.08 -7.92 -9.27
CA VAL A 517 -15.52 -7.96 -7.87
C VAL A 517 -16.59 -6.89 -7.61
N ILE A 518 -16.40 -5.71 -8.19
CA ILE A 518 -17.39 -4.62 -8.14
C ILE A 518 -18.65 -5.00 -8.88
N ALA A 519 -18.54 -5.56 -10.10
CA ALA A 519 -19.67 -6.04 -10.87
C ALA A 519 -20.49 -7.08 -10.09
N ALA A 520 -19.81 -8.00 -9.39
CA ALA A 520 -20.46 -8.97 -8.50
C ALA A 520 -21.19 -8.28 -7.34
N ALA A 521 -20.55 -7.31 -6.67
CA ALA A 521 -21.16 -6.57 -5.55
C ALA A 521 -22.41 -5.79 -5.96
N VAL A 522 -22.39 -5.15 -7.15
CA VAL A 522 -23.53 -4.35 -7.64
C VAL A 522 -24.57 -5.14 -8.43
N SER A 523 -24.30 -6.41 -8.77
CA SER A 523 -25.25 -7.26 -9.51
C SER A 523 -26.64 -7.35 -8.85
N SER A 524 -26.67 -7.36 -7.51
CA SER A 524 -27.89 -7.38 -6.70
C SER A 524 -28.71 -6.08 -6.83
N THR A 525 -28.06 -4.97 -7.18
CA THR A 525 -28.70 -3.66 -7.28
C THR A 525 -29.49 -3.49 -8.56
N ARG A 526 -29.22 -4.25 -9.64
CA ARG A 526 -29.85 -4.18 -10.98
C ARG A 526 -30.01 -2.78 -11.61
N SER A 527 -29.44 -1.73 -11.02
CA SER A 527 -29.68 -0.32 -11.37
C SER A 527 -28.38 0.42 -11.68
N ILE A 528 -27.25 -0.13 -11.24
CA ILE A 528 -25.92 0.42 -11.47
C ILE A 528 -24.98 -0.70 -11.96
N THR A 529 -24.12 -0.36 -12.90
CA THR A 529 -23.03 -1.22 -13.40
C THR A 529 -21.70 -0.85 -12.74
N ALA A 530 -20.64 -1.64 -12.93
CA ALA A 530 -19.30 -1.27 -12.47
C ALA A 530 -18.82 0.09 -13.04
N ALA A 531 -19.18 0.41 -14.28
CA ALA A 531 -18.89 1.70 -14.89
C ALA A 531 -19.69 2.85 -14.24
N ALA A 532 -20.95 2.61 -13.84
CA ALA A 532 -21.73 3.58 -13.07
C ALA A 532 -21.11 3.85 -11.69
N VAL A 533 -20.54 2.82 -11.03
CA VAL A 533 -19.82 3.01 -9.76
C VAL A 533 -18.65 3.98 -9.93
N LYS A 534 -17.83 3.81 -10.98
CA LYS A 534 -16.72 4.74 -11.29
C LYS A 534 -17.23 6.17 -11.47
N ALA A 535 -18.32 6.35 -12.21
CA ALA A 535 -18.97 7.65 -12.40
C ALA A 535 -19.44 8.28 -11.09
N LEU A 536 -20.12 7.51 -10.24
CA LEU A 536 -20.63 7.97 -8.94
C LEU A 536 -19.48 8.34 -7.99
N CYS A 537 -18.40 7.55 -7.97
CA CYS A 537 -17.22 7.85 -7.15
C CYS A 537 -16.51 9.12 -7.61
N ARG A 538 -16.31 9.31 -8.93
CA ARG A 538 -15.69 10.50 -9.53
C ARG A 538 -16.45 11.80 -9.19
N ASN A 539 -17.77 11.70 -9.05
CA ASN A 539 -18.65 12.84 -8.76
C ASN A 539 -18.97 13.00 -7.26
N GLY A 540 -18.24 12.31 -6.37
CA GLY A 540 -18.37 12.49 -4.91
C GLY A 540 -19.66 11.91 -4.33
N LEU A 541 -20.38 11.07 -5.08
CA LEU A 541 -21.65 10.48 -4.66
C LEU A 541 -21.46 9.11 -3.99
N MET A 542 -20.33 8.45 -4.24
CA MET A 542 -20.03 7.13 -3.69
C MET A 542 -18.57 7.05 -3.27
N ALA A 543 -18.28 6.28 -2.23
CA ALA A 543 -16.92 5.83 -1.92
C ALA A 543 -16.85 4.31 -2.07
N LEU A 544 -15.75 3.82 -2.62
CA LEU A 544 -15.50 2.40 -2.75
C LEU A 544 -14.74 1.89 -1.52
N LEU A 545 -15.31 0.89 -0.82
CA LEU A 545 -14.71 0.22 0.33
C LEU A 545 -14.28 -1.20 -0.09
N VAL A 546 -12.99 -1.43 -0.33
CA VAL A 546 -12.46 -2.74 -0.74
C VAL A 546 -11.83 -3.44 0.46
N ASP A 547 -12.42 -4.54 0.93
CA ASP A 547 -11.90 -5.32 2.06
C ASP A 547 -11.05 -6.49 1.57
N GLY A 548 -9.82 -6.63 2.09
CA GLY A 548 -8.87 -7.71 1.78
C GLY A 548 -8.14 -7.54 0.44
N PHE A 549 -7.77 -6.32 0.06
CA PHE A 549 -7.21 -6.05 -1.28
C PHE A 549 -5.92 -6.82 -1.58
N ASP A 550 -5.14 -7.12 -0.56
CA ASP A 550 -3.96 -8.01 -0.65
C ASP A 550 -4.30 -9.42 -1.18
N GLU A 551 -5.53 -9.90 -0.97
CA GLU A 551 -6.02 -11.17 -1.51
C GLU A 551 -6.32 -11.11 -3.02
N LEU A 552 -6.65 -9.92 -3.56
CA LEU A 552 -6.89 -9.73 -5.00
C LEU A 552 -5.59 -9.73 -5.79
N LEU A 553 -4.48 -9.32 -5.17
CA LEU A 553 -3.19 -9.15 -5.83
C LEU A 553 -2.50 -10.46 -6.19
N GLY A 554 -2.83 -11.55 -5.48
CA GLY A 554 -2.22 -12.86 -5.71
C GLY A 554 -0.70 -12.79 -5.89
N ASN A 555 -0.21 -13.40 -6.98
CA ASN A 555 1.20 -13.46 -7.38
C ASN A 555 1.65 -12.35 -8.34
N VAL A 556 0.86 -11.28 -8.56
CA VAL A 556 1.43 -10.07 -9.19
C VAL A 556 2.54 -9.64 -8.23
N ARG A 557 3.79 -9.94 -8.60
CA ARG A 557 4.96 -9.75 -7.74
C ARG A 557 4.79 -8.38 -7.10
N TYR A 558 4.76 -8.33 -5.77
CA TYR A 558 4.52 -7.14 -4.94
C TYR A 558 5.29 -5.87 -5.41
N ASN A 559 6.30 -6.07 -6.25
CA ASN A 559 6.96 -5.11 -7.15
C ASN A 559 6.05 -4.17 -7.97
N ASP A 560 4.76 -4.45 -8.21
CA ASP A 560 3.81 -3.48 -8.84
C ASP A 560 2.43 -3.43 -8.16
N ALA A 561 2.42 -3.24 -6.84
CA ALA A 561 1.20 -2.99 -6.06
C ALA A 561 0.37 -1.79 -6.56
N LEU A 562 0.99 -0.81 -7.24
CA LEU A 562 0.28 0.32 -7.83
C LEU A 562 -0.43 -0.06 -9.13
N GLY A 563 0.14 -0.96 -9.93
CA GLY A 563 -0.41 -1.39 -11.22
C GLY A 563 -1.81 -1.98 -11.13
N SER A 564 -2.18 -2.60 -10.01
CA SER A 564 -3.53 -3.14 -9.80
C SER A 564 -4.60 -2.07 -9.57
N LEU A 565 -4.24 -0.97 -8.92
CA LEU A 565 -5.13 0.17 -8.69
C LEU A 565 -5.06 1.21 -9.82
N ARG A 566 -3.98 1.22 -10.61
CA ARG A 566 -3.72 2.24 -11.62
C ARG A 566 -4.89 2.43 -12.61
N PRO A 567 -5.47 1.39 -13.23
CA PRO A 567 -6.60 1.58 -14.14
C PRO A 567 -7.78 2.28 -13.47
N TRP A 568 -8.05 1.94 -12.20
CA TRP A 568 -9.11 2.57 -11.42
C TRP A 568 -8.77 4.03 -11.08
N LEU A 569 -7.55 4.31 -10.64
CA LEU A 569 -7.11 5.67 -10.32
C LEU A 569 -7.09 6.58 -11.56
N GLU A 570 -6.74 6.03 -12.72
CA GLU A 570 -6.80 6.72 -14.02
C GLU A 570 -8.26 7.02 -14.43
N ASP A 571 -9.15 6.03 -14.32
CA ASP A 571 -10.59 6.19 -14.63
C ASP A 571 -11.30 7.18 -13.67
N MET A 572 -10.79 7.31 -12.44
CA MET A 572 -11.25 8.27 -11.45
C MET A 572 -10.75 9.70 -11.75
N GLY A 573 -9.79 9.86 -12.66
CA GLY A 573 -9.40 11.16 -13.23
C GLY A 573 -8.97 12.20 -12.20
N GLY A 574 -8.33 11.77 -11.11
CA GLY A 574 -7.90 12.65 -10.02
C GLY A 574 -9.03 13.12 -9.10
N ARG A 575 -10.18 12.43 -9.05
CA ARG A 575 -11.29 12.73 -8.12
C ARG A 575 -11.75 11.49 -7.36
N GLY A 576 -12.62 11.70 -6.37
CA GLY A 576 -13.27 10.65 -5.57
C GLY A 576 -12.39 9.99 -4.51
N VAL A 577 -12.98 9.05 -3.77
CA VAL A 577 -12.34 8.38 -2.63
C VAL A 577 -12.43 6.87 -2.75
N LEU A 578 -11.28 6.22 -2.56
CA LEU A 578 -11.10 4.77 -2.51
C LEU A 578 -10.54 4.38 -1.14
N MET A 579 -11.26 3.57 -0.37
CA MET A 579 -10.79 3.01 0.88
C MET A 579 -10.46 1.53 0.68
N VAL A 580 -9.23 1.14 1.03
CA VAL A 580 -8.69 -0.18 0.77
C VAL A 580 -8.20 -0.78 2.08
N SER A 581 -8.74 -1.93 2.47
CA SER A 581 -8.26 -2.71 3.61
C SER A 581 -7.16 -3.68 3.14
N ALA A 582 -6.11 -3.81 3.93
CA ALA A 582 -5.06 -4.82 3.75
C ALA A 582 -4.74 -5.49 5.08
N ARG A 583 -4.25 -6.74 5.04
CA ARG A 583 -3.83 -7.46 6.26
C ARG A 583 -2.46 -7.01 6.75
N SER A 584 -1.66 -6.41 5.89
CA SER A 584 -0.23 -6.21 6.12
C SER A 584 0.22 -4.77 5.82
N SER A 585 1.00 -4.20 6.75
CA SER A 585 1.74 -2.95 6.55
C SER A 585 2.79 -3.04 5.43
N TYR A 586 3.22 -4.24 5.04
CA TYR A 586 4.12 -4.43 3.91
C TYR A 586 3.43 -4.14 2.58
N TYR A 587 2.16 -4.52 2.39
CA TYR A 587 1.45 -4.11 1.18
C TYR A 587 1.47 -2.58 1.03
N VAL A 588 1.18 -1.86 2.12
CA VAL A 588 1.26 -0.39 2.16
C VAL A 588 2.69 0.10 1.89
N GLY A 589 3.71 -0.59 2.41
CA GLY A 589 5.12 -0.28 2.15
C GLY A 589 5.54 -0.48 0.68
N GLN A 590 5.11 -1.56 0.04
CA GLN A 590 5.36 -1.83 -1.38
C GLN A 590 4.58 -0.90 -2.30
N TYR A 591 3.35 -0.61 -1.92
CA TYR A 591 2.55 0.42 -2.58
C TYR A 591 3.27 1.77 -2.49
N LYS A 592 3.77 2.17 -1.30
CA LYS A 592 4.57 3.39 -1.11
C LYS A 592 5.83 3.41 -1.97
N ALA A 593 6.55 2.29 -2.07
CA ALA A 593 7.73 2.17 -2.94
C ALA A 593 7.37 2.30 -4.43
N SER A 594 6.26 1.70 -4.86
CA SER A 594 5.75 1.78 -6.23
C SER A 594 5.24 3.18 -6.58
N VAL A 595 4.58 3.87 -5.66
CA VAL A 595 4.15 5.27 -5.80
C VAL A 595 5.36 6.20 -5.92
N ARG A 596 6.40 6.02 -5.09
CA ARG A 596 7.65 6.79 -5.20
C ARG A 596 8.32 6.63 -6.56
N ARG A 597 8.43 5.40 -7.07
CA ARG A 597 8.98 5.13 -8.41
C ARG A 597 8.10 5.71 -9.53
N ALA A 598 6.78 5.66 -9.39
CA ALA A 598 5.84 6.16 -10.39
C ALA A 598 5.78 7.69 -10.45
N HIS A 599 5.95 8.39 -9.31
CA HIS A 599 6.01 9.86 -9.28
C HIS A 599 7.19 10.44 -10.07
N GLU A 600 8.23 9.65 -10.35
CA GLU A 600 9.36 10.07 -11.19
C GLU A 600 9.02 10.07 -12.70
N GLY A 601 7.88 9.48 -13.12
CA GLY A 601 7.52 9.33 -14.54
C GLY A 601 6.06 9.60 -14.93
N SER A 602 5.11 9.74 -13.99
CA SER A 602 3.69 9.96 -14.28
C SER A 602 3.01 10.95 -13.32
N ALA A 603 2.22 11.88 -13.87
CA ALA A 603 1.47 12.91 -13.15
C ALA A 603 0.12 12.41 -12.59
N MET A 604 0.12 11.28 -11.87
CA MET A 604 -1.09 10.83 -11.18
C MET A 604 -1.37 11.71 -9.95
N SER A 605 -2.48 12.44 -9.97
CA SER A 605 -2.93 13.32 -8.90
C SER A 605 -3.67 12.52 -7.82
N VAL A 606 -2.92 11.86 -6.93
CA VAL A 606 -3.47 10.99 -5.88
C VAL A 606 -2.86 11.36 -4.53
N HIS A 607 -3.69 11.43 -3.50
CA HIS A 607 -3.27 11.61 -2.11
C HIS A 607 -3.59 10.36 -1.31
N HIS A 608 -2.67 9.97 -0.41
CA HIS A 608 -2.71 8.68 0.26
C HIS A 608 -2.66 8.86 1.78
N LYS A 609 -3.65 8.29 2.47
CA LYS A 609 -3.72 8.22 3.94
C LYS A 609 -3.63 6.76 4.38
N ILE A 610 -3.06 6.53 5.55
CA ILE A 610 -2.99 5.23 6.23
C ILE A 610 -3.75 5.37 7.54
N ALA A 611 -4.80 4.59 7.72
CA ALA A 611 -5.58 4.45 8.93
C ALA A 611 -5.29 3.08 9.57
N GLU A 612 -4.47 3.07 10.61
CA GLU A 612 -4.10 1.85 11.33
C GLU A 612 -5.04 1.59 12.50
N ILE A 613 -5.79 0.49 12.43
CA ILE A 613 -6.65 0.04 13.52
C ILE A 613 -5.79 -0.35 14.72
N GLN A 614 -6.09 0.22 15.89
CA GLN A 614 -5.38 -0.05 17.12
C GLN A 614 -6.02 -1.20 17.91
N LEU A 615 -5.19 -1.92 18.66
CA LEU A 615 -5.62 -2.94 19.61
C LEU A 615 -6.51 -2.35 20.72
N TRP A 616 -7.49 -3.12 21.17
CA TRP A 616 -8.36 -2.71 22.27
C TRP A 616 -7.57 -2.41 23.55
N LYS A 617 -8.03 -1.38 24.27
CA LYS A 617 -7.53 -1.03 25.60
C LYS A 617 -8.20 -1.95 26.63
N ALA A 618 -7.61 -2.08 27.82
CA ALA A 618 -8.17 -2.92 28.87
C ALA A 618 -9.62 -2.55 29.27
N ARG A 619 -9.99 -1.25 29.19
CA ARG A 619 -11.38 -0.81 29.42
C ARG A 619 -12.33 -1.43 28.38
N ASP A 620 -11.87 -1.52 27.14
CA ASP A 620 -12.69 -1.91 26.01
C ASP A 620 -13.09 -3.38 26.13
N ILE A 621 -12.13 -4.22 26.53
CA ILE A 621 -12.34 -5.63 26.82
C ILE A 621 -13.37 -5.81 27.95
N ARG A 622 -13.25 -5.05 29.05
CA ARG A 622 -14.18 -5.15 30.20
C ARG A 622 -15.61 -4.77 29.83
N GLU A 623 -15.78 -3.70 29.06
CA GLU A 623 -17.11 -3.26 28.60
C GLU A 623 -17.76 -4.30 27.68
N VAL A 624 -16.98 -4.90 26.77
CA VAL A 624 -17.48 -5.96 25.88
C VAL A 624 -17.85 -7.21 26.68
N LEU A 625 -16.99 -7.69 27.60
CA LEU A 625 -17.32 -8.82 28.49
C LEU A 625 -18.65 -8.59 29.22
N THR A 626 -18.81 -7.40 29.80
CA THR A 626 -20.03 -7.00 30.52
C THR A 626 -21.26 -7.02 29.61
N SER A 627 -21.15 -6.52 28.37
CA SER A 627 -22.26 -6.52 27.41
C SER A 627 -22.73 -7.93 27.02
N TYR A 628 -21.84 -8.92 27.09
CA TYR A 628 -22.13 -10.33 26.84
C TYR A 628 -22.50 -11.10 28.11
N GLY A 629 -22.61 -10.42 29.26
CA GLY A 629 -22.97 -11.04 30.55
C GLY A 629 -21.84 -11.81 31.22
N VAL A 630 -20.58 -11.61 30.81
CA VAL A 630 -19.40 -12.23 31.44
C VAL A 630 -18.83 -11.27 32.48
N ASP A 631 -18.63 -11.74 33.72
CA ASP A 631 -18.03 -10.94 34.79
C ASP A 631 -16.56 -10.61 34.47
N PRO A 632 -16.16 -9.31 34.38
CA PRO A 632 -14.78 -8.92 34.14
C PRO A 632 -13.75 -9.43 35.16
N SER A 633 -14.18 -9.93 36.33
CA SER A 633 -13.30 -10.52 37.34
C SER A 633 -12.50 -11.74 36.83
N VAL A 634 -13.00 -12.44 35.80
CA VAL A 634 -12.30 -13.58 35.17
C VAL A 634 -10.92 -13.20 34.62
N LEU A 635 -10.72 -11.94 34.25
CA LEU A 635 -9.43 -11.43 33.74
C LEU A 635 -8.32 -11.44 34.79
N VAL A 636 -8.67 -11.40 36.09
CA VAL A 636 -7.69 -11.40 37.19
C VAL A 636 -6.93 -12.74 37.26
N ASN A 637 -7.56 -13.82 36.81
CA ASN A 637 -6.97 -15.16 36.83
C ASN A 637 -6.05 -15.41 35.62
N LEU A 638 -6.00 -14.49 34.66
CA LEU A 638 -5.18 -14.61 33.46
C LEU A 638 -3.81 -13.98 33.65
N SER A 639 -2.79 -14.62 33.06
CA SER A 639 -1.45 -14.04 32.97
C SER A 639 -1.48 -12.71 32.19
N GLU A 640 -0.43 -11.90 32.33
CA GLU A 640 -0.33 -10.65 31.56
C GLU A 640 -0.29 -10.94 30.04
N GLU A 641 0.41 -12.00 29.65
CA GLU A 641 0.55 -12.46 28.27
C GLU A 641 -0.81 -12.87 27.67
N ASP A 642 -1.61 -13.63 28.43
CA ASP A 642 -2.97 -14.01 28.05
C ASP A 642 -3.88 -12.78 27.89
N ARG A 643 -3.77 -11.81 28.82
CA ARG A 643 -4.54 -10.56 28.75
C ARG A 643 -4.17 -9.72 27.53
N GLN A 644 -2.92 -9.78 27.07
CA GLN A 644 -2.49 -9.10 25.84
C GLN A 644 -3.14 -9.70 24.60
N LEU A 645 -3.30 -11.03 24.53
CA LEU A 645 -4.03 -11.68 23.43
C LEU A 645 -5.47 -11.18 23.31
N LEU A 646 -6.15 -10.97 24.44
CA LEU A 646 -7.54 -10.49 24.45
C LEU A 646 -7.69 -9.08 23.88
N ARG A 647 -6.61 -8.31 23.69
CA ARG A 647 -6.71 -7.00 23.03
C ARG A 647 -7.14 -7.08 21.56
N LEU A 648 -7.08 -8.28 20.95
CA LEU A 648 -7.70 -8.54 19.66
C LEU A 648 -9.20 -8.86 19.84
N PRO A 649 -10.10 -8.16 19.13
CA PRO A 649 -11.55 -8.39 19.17
C PRO A 649 -11.94 -9.86 18.94
N PHE A 650 -11.29 -10.52 17.97
CA PHE A 650 -11.52 -11.94 17.70
C PHE A 650 -11.23 -12.83 18.92
N PHE A 651 -10.13 -12.58 19.64
CA PHE A 651 -9.78 -13.35 20.84
C PHE A 651 -10.60 -13.01 22.05
N THR A 652 -10.98 -11.73 22.25
CA THR A 652 -11.99 -11.40 23.25
C THR A 652 -13.29 -12.14 22.98
N ARG A 653 -13.74 -12.21 21.72
CA ARG A 653 -14.97 -12.92 21.36
C ARG A 653 -14.87 -14.42 21.61
N ALA A 654 -13.78 -15.06 21.19
CA ALA A 654 -13.53 -16.48 21.46
C ALA A 654 -13.47 -16.78 22.97
N PHE A 655 -12.83 -15.90 23.74
CA PHE A 655 -12.77 -16.01 25.21
C PHE A 655 -14.16 -15.86 25.86
N ILE A 656 -14.99 -14.93 25.39
CA ILE A 656 -16.38 -14.79 25.84
C ILE A 656 -17.17 -16.06 25.58
N GLU A 657 -17.06 -16.63 24.38
CA GLU A 657 -17.77 -17.87 24.03
C GLU A 657 -17.30 -19.03 24.90
N MET A 658 -15.99 -19.12 25.18
CA MET A 658 -15.43 -20.08 26.13
C MET A 658 -16.07 -19.91 27.53
N CYS A 659 -16.13 -18.70 28.07
CA CYS A 659 -16.77 -18.42 29.38
C CYS A 659 -18.28 -18.71 29.37
N LEU A 660 -19.00 -18.42 28.28
CA LEU A 660 -20.45 -18.66 28.19
C LEU A 660 -20.79 -20.15 27.98
N SER A 661 -19.85 -20.93 27.48
CA SER A 661 -19.99 -22.38 27.28
C SER A 661 -19.81 -23.22 28.56
N GLU A 662 -19.56 -22.58 29.71
CA GLU A 662 -19.29 -23.17 31.04
C GLU A 662 -20.42 -24.01 31.69
N GLU A 663 -21.11 -24.86 30.93
CA GLU A 663 -21.45 -26.21 31.44
C GLU A 663 -20.25 -27.17 31.35
N ALA A 664 -19.20 -26.80 30.59
CA ALA A 664 -17.89 -27.43 30.63
C ALA A 664 -16.86 -26.34 30.94
N GLY A 665 -16.23 -26.37 32.12
CA GLY A 665 -15.10 -25.48 32.40
C GLY A 665 -14.01 -25.61 31.32
N ILE A 666 -13.00 -24.72 31.33
CA ILE A 666 -11.79 -24.86 30.50
C ILE A 666 -11.44 -26.36 30.52
N PRO A 667 -11.48 -27.07 29.37
CA PRO A 667 -11.30 -28.51 29.36
C PRO A 667 -10.04 -28.79 30.16
N THR A 668 -10.17 -29.56 31.24
CA THR A 668 -9.08 -29.81 32.17
C THR A 668 -7.87 -30.33 31.39
N GLY A 669 -6.94 -29.45 31.01
CA GLY A 669 -5.79 -29.79 30.17
C GLY A 669 -5.40 -28.81 29.05
N THR A 670 -6.30 -27.98 28.49
CA THR A 670 -5.98 -27.04 27.40
C THR A 670 -5.75 -25.61 27.91
N SER A 671 -4.66 -24.97 27.47
CA SER A 671 -4.36 -23.58 27.84
C SER A 671 -5.20 -22.59 27.03
N LEU A 672 -5.43 -21.39 27.55
CA LEU A 672 -6.16 -20.34 26.82
C LEU A 672 -5.53 -20.04 25.43
N PRO A 673 -4.19 -19.87 25.31
CA PRO A 673 -3.56 -19.66 24.01
C PRO A 673 -3.82 -20.78 23.00
N GLU A 674 -3.84 -22.04 23.44
CA GLU A 674 -4.14 -23.18 22.58
C GLU A 674 -5.57 -23.10 22.03
N HIS A 675 -6.54 -22.84 22.90
CA HIS A 675 -7.94 -22.75 22.49
C HIS A 675 -8.15 -21.58 21.52
N LEU A 676 -7.56 -20.41 21.80
CA LEU A 676 -7.63 -19.26 20.92
C LEU A 676 -6.96 -19.51 19.56
N LEU A 677 -5.83 -20.20 19.56
CA LEU A 677 -5.11 -20.58 18.33
C LEU A 677 -5.90 -21.58 17.50
N ASP A 678 -6.54 -22.57 18.14
CA ASP A 678 -7.39 -23.56 17.47
C ASP A 678 -8.60 -22.89 16.78
N GLN A 679 -9.25 -21.97 17.48
CA GLN A 679 -10.33 -21.14 16.93
C GLN A 679 -9.84 -20.26 15.77
N TYR A 680 -8.63 -19.71 15.89
CA TYR A 680 -8.00 -18.93 14.82
C TYR A 680 -7.74 -19.79 13.58
N LEU A 681 -7.13 -20.97 13.73
CA LEU A 681 -6.84 -21.88 12.62
C LEU A 681 -8.12 -22.36 11.91
N THR A 682 -9.16 -22.68 12.68
CA THR A 682 -10.47 -23.08 12.14
C THR A 682 -11.10 -21.96 11.31
N ARG A 683 -10.96 -20.70 11.75
CA ARG A 683 -11.39 -19.55 10.94
C ARG A 683 -10.59 -19.43 9.65
N GLU A 684 -9.29 -19.69 9.68
CA GLU A 684 -8.42 -19.52 8.52
C GLU A 684 -8.58 -20.61 7.46
N GLU A 685 -8.82 -21.85 7.89
CA GLU A 685 -9.25 -22.94 7.00
C GLU A 685 -10.45 -22.52 6.15
N GLY A 686 -11.45 -21.88 6.75
CA GLY A 686 -12.67 -21.43 6.06
C GLY A 686 -12.47 -20.34 5.00
N LYS A 687 -11.29 -19.74 4.88
CA LYS A 687 -11.00 -18.70 3.86
C LYS A 687 -10.35 -19.23 2.60
N ILE A 688 -9.69 -20.38 2.66
CA ILE A 688 -8.88 -20.91 1.56
C ILE A 688 -9.71 -21.94 0.84
N LEU A 689 -10.70 -21.44 0.08
CA LEU A 689 -11.63 -22.30 -0.63
C LEU A 689 -11.18 -22.49 -2.09
N ASP A 690 -11.39 -23.68 -2.63
CA ASP A 690 -11.32 -23.98 -4.06
C ASP A 690 -12.53 -23.36 -4.80
N GLU A 691 -12.54 -23.47 -6.13
CA GLU A 691 -13.67 -23.00 -6.96
C GLU A 691 -15.00 -23.71 -6.64
N SER A 692 -14.94 -24.87 -5.96
CA SER A 692 -16.10 -25.64 -5.49
C SER A 692 -16.53 -25.25 -4.07
N GLY A 693 -15.86 -24.28 -3.44
CA GLY A 693 -16.15 -23.84 -2.07
C GLY A 693 -15.65 -24.77 -0.96
N ARG A 694 -14.75 -25.73 -1.26
CA ARG A 694 -14.14 -26.64 -0.29
C ARG A 694 -12.78 -26.13 0.15
N SER A 695 -12.39 -26.38 1.41
CA SER A 695 -11.07 -25.97 1.89
C SER A 695 -9.95 -26.69 1.14
N VAL A 696 -8.96 -25.93 0.66
CA VAL A 696 -7.77 -26.44 -0.03
C VAL A 696 -6.72 -26.96 0.96
N ILE A 697 -6.78 -26.53 2.21
CA ILE A 697 -5.88 -26.96 3.29
C ILE A 697 -6.69 -27.29 4.53
N SER A 698 -6.52 -28.50 5.07
CA SER A 698 -7.21 -28.92 6.28
C SER A 698 -6.66 -28.22 7.52
N HIS A 699 -7.46 -28.10 8.58
CA HIS A 699 -6.99 -27.62 9.89
C HIS A 699 -5.68 -28.29 10.35
N ARG A 700 -5.59 -29.62 10.20
CA ARG A 700 -4.42 -30.41 10.60
C ARG A 700 -3.18 -30.05 9.77
N GLU A 701 -3.34 -29.94 8.46
CA GLU A 701 -2.26 -29.50 7.56
C GLU A 701 -1.82 -28.08 7.92
N LEU A 702 -2.75 -27.14 8.13
CA LEU A 702 -2.41 -25.76 8.47
C LEU A 702 -1.61 -25.65 9.79
N LYS A 703 -2.06 -26.36 10.84
CA LYS A 703 -1.35 -26.43 12.13
C LYS A 703 0.05 -27.03 11.98
N THR A 704 0.16 -28.11 11.22
CA THR A 704 1.43 -28.82 10.98
C THR A 704 2.39 -27.94 10.20
N MET A 705 1.90 -27.21 9.20
CA MET A 705 2.69 -26.31 8.39
C MET A 705 3.25 -25.16 9.23
N PHE A 706 2.44 -24.49 10.05
CA PHE A 706 2.94 -23.45 10.94
C PHE A 706 3.95 -23.97 11.97
N SER A 707 3.77 -25.21 12.44
CA SER A 707 4.78 -25.88 13.30
C SER A 707 6.11 -26.06 12.57
N TYR A 708 6.09 -26.48 11.30
CA TYR A 708 7.30 -26.56 10.47
C TYR A 708 7.91 -25.19 10.18
N VAL A 709 7.11 -24.15 9.98
CA VAL A 709 7.64 -22.79 9.82
C VAL A 709 8.37 -22.35 11.09
N ALA A 710 7.78 -22.56 12.27
CA ALA A 710 8.42 -22.24 13.55
C ALA A 710 9.71 -23.04 13.77
N GLU A 711 9.72 -24.32 13.37
CA GLU A 711 10.91 -25.17 13.39
C GLU A 711 12.03 -24.64 12.48
N LEU A 712 11.73 -24.34 11.21
CA LEU A 712 12.72 -23.83 10.25
C LEU A 712 13.25 -22.45 10.66
N MET A 713 12.41 -21.59 11.23
CA MET A 713 12.81 -20.31 11.82
C MET A 713 13.81 -20.52 12.97
N GLU A 714 13.55 -21.48 13.84
CA GLU A 714 14.45 -21.85 14.94
C GLU A 714 15.78 -22.45 14.44
N GLU A 715 15.74 -23.35 13.45
CA GLU A 715 16.93 -23.95 12.84
C GLU A 715 17.84 -22.90 12.18
N ASN A 716 17.24 -21.92 11.51
CA ASN A 716 17.96 -20.81 10.88
C ASN A 716 18.38 -19.73 11.88
N SER A 717 17.98 -19.83 13.15
CA SER A 717 18.18 -18.78 14.17
C SER A 717 17.61 -17.41 13.75
N GLU A 718 16.52 -17.42 12.96
CA GLU A 718 15.82 -16.24 12.47
C GLU A 718 14.38 -16.22 13.01
N ARG A 719 13.90 -15.06 13.48
CA ARG A 719 12.49 -14.87 13.87
C ARG A 719 11.62 -14.39 12.69
N GLU A 720 12.12 -14.53 11.47
CA GLU A 720 11.45 -14.18 10.22
C GLU A 720 11.67 -15.29 9.19
N ALA A 721 10.64 -15.64 8.43
CA ALA A 721 10.65 -16.58 7.32
C ALA A 721 10.56 -15.82 5.99
N ASP A 722 11.19 -16.31 4.93
CA ASP A 722 10.94 -15.83 3.57
C ASP A 722 9.90 -16.70 2.85
N ASP A 723 9.54 -16.32 1.61
CA ASP A 723 8.57 -17.08 0.80
C ASP A 723 9.03 -18.53 0.55
N GLU A 724 10.34 -18.74 0.39
CA GLU A 724 10.91 -20.06 0.13
C GLU A 724 10.77 -20.98 1.35
N LEU A 725 10.99 -20.45 2.55
CA LEU A 725 10.80 -21.17 3.80
C LEU A 725 9.32 -21.55 4.00
N LEU A 726 8.38 -20.65 3.68
CA LEU A 726 6.94 -20.95 3.72
C LEU A 726 6.56 -22.07 2.75
N ARG A 727 7.07 -22.01 1.51
CA ARG A 727 6.87 -23.07 0.49
C ARG A 727 7.45 -24.40 0.95
N THR A 728 8.66 -24.37 1.51
CA THR A 728 9.35 -25.54 2.04
C THR A 728 8.53 -26.19 3.17
N ALA A 729 8.02 -25.40 4.12
CA ALA A 729 7.16 -25.91 5.19
C ALA A 729 5.85 -26.53 4.66
N ALA A 730 5.25 -25.92 3.64
CA ALA A 730 4.05 -26.46 2.99
C ALA A 730 4.33 -27.79 2.26
N MET A 731 5.47 -27.91 1.56
CA MET A 731 5.90 -29.15 0.90
C MET A 731 6.12 -30.30 1.89
N PHE A 732 6.58 -30.02 3.11
CA PHE A 732 6.75 -31.04 4.14
C PHE A 732 5.44 -31.46 4.82
N THR A 733 4.36 -30.72 4.60
CA THR A 733 3.10 -30.91 5.31
C THR A 733 1.99 -31.51 4.45
N ILE A 734 1.94 -31.12 3.18
CA ILE A 734 0.90 -31.53 2.27
C ILE A 734 1.32 -32.87 1.67
N ASP A 735 0.52 -33.92 1.95
CA ASP A 735 0.82 -35.29 1.50
C ASP A 735 0.78 -35.42 -0.04
N ASP A 736 -0.01 -34.56 -0.71
CA ASP A 736 -0.02 -34.39 -2.16
C ASP A 736 1.03 -33.37 -2.61
N SER A 737 1.46 -33.41 -3.89
CA SER A 737 2.31 -32.34 -4.44
C SER A 737 1.62 -30.98 -4.28
N LEU A 738 2.32 -29.99 -3.74
CA LEU A 738 1.81 -28.62 -3.58
C LEU A 738 1.31 -28.05 -4.92
N GLU A 739 1.94 -28.45 -6.03
CA GLU A 739 1.54 -28.09 -7.40
C GLU A 739 0.19 -28.68 -7.82
N SER A 740 -0.25 -29.78 -7.20
CA SER A 740 -1.54 -30.42 -7.50
C SER A 740 -2.74 -29.66 -6.92
N ARG A 741 -2.51 -28.76 -5.94
CA ARG A 741 -3.54 -27.93 -5.31
C ARG A 741 -3.50 -26.51 -5.89
N THR A 742 -4.28 -26.31 -6.95
CA THR A 742 -4.31 -25.05 -7.74
C THR A 742 -4.43 -23.82 -6.84
N GLY A 743 -3.46 -22.90 -6.95
CA GLY A 743 -3.48 -21.61 -6.27
C GLY A 743 -3.12 -21.63 -4.77
N LEU A 744 -2.85 -22.79 -4.15
CA LEU A 744 -2.48 -22.85 -2.73
C LEU A 744 -1.12 -22.20 -2.47
N ALA A 745 -0.10 -22.55 -3.27
CA ALA A 745 1.25 -21.99 -3.15
C ALA A 745 1.28 -20.46 -3.23
N GLU A 746 0.41 -19.88 -4.06
CA GLU A 746 0.29 -18.43 -4.25
C GLU A 746 -0.46 -17.74 -3.09
N ARG A 747 -1.24 -18.51 -2.33
CA ARG A 747 -1.99 -18.02 -1.16
C ARG A 747 -1.22 -18.21 0.16
N LEU A 748 -0.11 -18.95 0.17
CA LEU A 748 0.72 -19.17 1.38
C LEU A 748 1.21 -17.87 2.04
N PRO A 749 1.73 -16.88 1.29
CA PRO A 749 2.11 -15.57 1.85
C PRO A 749 0.94 -14.80 2.47
N ASN A 750 -0.27 -15.09 1.98
CA ASN A 750 -1.50 -14.45 2.42
C ASN A 750 -2.17 -15.22 3.57
N LEU A 751 -1.59 -16.34 4.04
CA LEU A 751 -2.11 -17.05 5.21
C LEU A 751 -2.06 -16.16 6.45
N CYS A 752 -3.15 -16.15 7.21
CA CYS A 752 -3.17 -15.44 8.47
C CYS A 752 -2.34 -16.21 9.51
N GLY A 753 -1.59 -15.47 10.30
CA GLY A 753 -0.60 -16.01 11.22
C GLY A 753 0.73 -15.31 11.06
N PHE A 754 1.01 -14.75 9.88
CA PHE A 754 2.19 -13.93 9.65
C PHE A 754 1.87 -12.42 9.61
N ALA A 755 2.76 -11.64 10.19
CA ALA A 755 2.94 -10.22 9.93
C ALA A 755 4.21 -10.07 9.10
N THR A 756 4.20 -9.16 8.15
CA THR A 756 5.35 -8.89 7.28
C THR A 756 6.25 -7.82 7.88
N THR A 757 7.56 -7.97 7.77
CA THR A 757 8.55 -6.96 8.22
C THR A 757 9.35 -6.41 7.04
N THR A 758 9.85 -5.18 7.20
CA THR A 758 10.67 -4.48 6.19
C THR A 758 12.13 -4.43 6.65
N SER A 759 12.78 -5.58 6.67
CA SER A 759 14.22 -5.67 6.96
C SER A 759 15.03 -5.37 5.70
N GLY A 760 15.08 -4.10 5.28
CA GLY A 760 16.10 -3.52 4.36
C GLY A 760 16.31 -4.11 2.95
N GLY A 761 15.66 -5.21 2.57
CA GLY A 761 15.87 -5.94 1.32
C GLY A 761 14.62 -6.06 0.45
N ALA A 762 14.82 -6.48 -0.81
CA ALA A 762 13.75 -6.69 -1.80
C ALA A 762 12.94 -7.98 -1.58
N GLN A 763 13.35 -8.86 -0.66
CA GLN A 763 12.67 -10.11 -0.36
C GLN A 763 11.68 -9.95 0.80
N LEU A 764 10.49 -10.52 0.60
CA LEU A 764 9.44 -10.66 1.61
C LEU A 764 9.94 -11.43 2.83
N ARG A 765 9.74 -10.86 4.03
CA ARG A 765 9.98 -11.51 5.31
C ARG A 765 8.71 -11.53 6.15
N PHE A 766 8.42 -12.67 6.75
CA PHE A 766 7.20 -13.04 7.46
C PHE A 766 7.56 -13.46 8.89
N LYS A 767 7.02 -12.78 9.90
CA LYS A 767 7.10 -13.20 11.31
C LYS A 767 5.73 -13.62 11.79
N PHE A 768 5.61 -14.42 12.85
CA PHE A 768 4.28 -14.66 13.42
C PHE A 768 3.65 -13.34 13.93
N GLN A 769 2.33 -13.20 13.79
CA GLN A 769 1.59 -12.00 14.22
C GLN A 769 1.75 -11.77 15.73
N HIS A 770 1.78 -12.85 16.50
CA HIS A 770 2.05 -12.82 17.92
C HIS A 770 3.14 -13.84 18.25
N GLU A 771 4.08 -13.42 19.09
CA GLU A 771 5.19 -14.25 19.55
C GLU A 771 4.71 -15.52 20.26
N LEU A 772 3.61 -15.45 21.01
CA LEU A 772 2.99 -16.64 21.59
C LEU A 772 2.57 -17.69 20.55
N PHE A 773 2.18 -17.31 19.33
CA PHE A 773 1.88 -18.32 18.30
C PHE A 773 3.15 -19.05 17.87
N PHE A 774 4.24 -18.31 17.65
CA PHE A 774 5.54 -18.91 17.42
C PHE A 774 5.88 -19.91 18.54
N ASP A 775 5.73 -19.49 19.79
CA ASP A 775 6.04 -20.33 20.95
C ASP A 775 5.16 -21.59 21.02
N GLN A 776 3.85 -21.50 20.70
CA GLN A 776 2.95 -22.64 20.65
C GLN A 776 3.28 -23.60 19.49
N PHE A 777 3.53 -23.09 18.29
CA PHE A 777 3.87 -23.90 17.12
C PHE A 777 5.25 -24.55 17.23
N LEU A 778 6.23 -23.83 17.80
CA LEU A 778 7.53 -24.39 18.11
C LEU A 778 7.39 -25.53 19.13
N ALA A 779 6.58 -25.34 20.17
CA ALA A 779 6.34 -26.39 21.16
C ALA A 779 5.65 -27.62 20.54
N ASP A 780 4.69 -27.44 19.64
CA ASP A 780 4.07 -28.56 18.91
C ASP A 780 5.10 -29.29 18.02
N ALA A 781 6.04 -28.58 17.39
CA ALA A 781 7.14 -29.19 16.63
C ALA A 781 8.09 -29.99 17.54
N VAL A 782 8.51 -29.41 18.67
CA VAL A 782 9.36 -30.07 19.68
C VAL A 782 8.69 -31.33 20.23
N SER A 783 7.41 -31.25 20.58
CA SER A 783 6.65 -32.38 21.14
C SER A 783 6.50 -33.53 20.14
N ARG A 784 6.46 -33.24 18.83
CA ARG A 784 6.48 -34.28 17.79
C ARG A 784 7.73 -35.15 17.88
N TYR A 785 8.89 -34.54 18.16
CA TYR A 785 10.16 -35.26 18.31
C TYR A 785 10.31 -36.02 19.62
N LEU A 786 9.45 -35.72 20.60
CA LEU A 786 9.38 -36.45 21.87
C LEU A 786 8.45 -37.67 21.81
N GLY A 787 7.58 -37.78 20.80
CA GLY A 787 6.56 -38.83 20.67
C GLY A 787 7.07 -40.22 20.26
N GLY A 788 8.30 -40.35 19.73
CA GLY A 788 8.89 -41.64 19.34
C GLY A 788 9.32 -42.51 20.53
N SER A 789 9.82 -43.72 20.29
CA SER A 789 10.41 -44.57 21.35
C SER A 789 11.82 -44.10 21.75
N GLU A 790 12.57 -43.54 20.80
CA GLU A 790 13.92 -42.99 20.99
C GLU A 790 13.90 -41.46 21.01
N VAL A 791 14.92 -40.85 21.63
CA VAL A 791 15.09 -39.39 21.61
C VAL A 791 15.62 -38.99 20.24
N SER A 792 14.84 -38.20 19.50
CA SER A 792 15.25 -37.69 18.19
C SER A 792 16.50 -36.82 18.30
N GLU A 793 17.47 -36.99 17.40
CA GLU A 793 18.62 -36.09 17.26
C GLU A 793 18.18 -34.64 16.97
N ARG A 794 17.05 -34.45 16.29
CA ARG A 794 16.45 -33.11 16.09
C ARG A 794 16.05 -32.46 17.41
N PHE A 795 15.48 -33.22 18.35
CA PHE A 795 15.13 -32.69 19.67
C PHE A 795 16.38 -32.18 20.42
N LYS A 796 17.47 -32.96 20.38
CA LYS A 796 18.75 -32.54 20.99
C LYS A 796 19.29 -31.26 20.34
N ALA A 797 19.26 -31.18 19.01
CA ALA A 797 19.70 -29.99 18.29
C ALA A 797 18.88 -28.74 18.65
N MET A 798 17.55 -28.87 18.77
CA MET A 798 16.65 -27.76 19.15
C MET A 798 16.83 -27.31 20.60
N LEU A 799 17.25 -28.19 21.51
CA LEU A 799 17.58 -27.78 22.87
C LEU A 799 18.79 -26.83 22.89
N GLY A 800 19.76 -27.02 21.99
CA GLY A 800 20.98 -26.22 21.92
C GLY A 800 20.91 -24.98 21.03
N SER A 801 19.86 -24.79 20.21
CA SER A 801 19.77 -23.74 19.20
C SER A 801 19.51 -22.35 19.80
N SER A 802 18.46 -22.19 20.60
CA SER A 802 18.14 -20.94 21.30
C SER A 802 17.44 -21.19 22.63
N VAL A 803 17.44 -20.18 23.51
CA VAL A 803 16.75 -20.27 24.81
C VAL A 803 15.25 -20.17 24.59
N TRP A 804 14.52 -21.17 25.04
CA TRP A 804 13.07 -21.23 24.92
C TRP A 804 12.40 -20.35 25.96
N ARG A 805 11.29 -19.73 25.57
CA ARG A 805 10.46 -18.95 26.49
C ARG A 805 9.59 -19.86 27.34
N THR A 806 9.13 -19.30 28.47
CA THR A 806 8.25 -19.99 29.42
C THR A 806 7.00 -20.56 28.74
N ALA A 807 6.42 -19.85 27.75
CA ALA A 807 5.26 -20.34 26.98
C ALA A 807 5.56 -21.64 26.20
N THR A 808 6.69 -21.71 25.49
CA THR A 808 7.14 -22.91 24.77
C THR A 808 7.36 -24.07 25.72
N VAL A 809 8.12 -23.84 26.80
CA VAL A 809 8.46 -24.86 27.80
C VAL A 809 7.20 -25.43 28.45
N ASN A 810 6.29 -24.56 28.89
CA ASN A 810 5.03 -24.98 29.51
C ASN A 810 4.19 -25.82 28.54
N ARG A 811 4.14 -25.43 27.27
CA ARG A 811 3.40 -26.15 26.23
C ARG A 811 4.00 -27.53 25.93
N VAL A 812 5.32 -27.64 25.81
CA VAL A 812 6.01 -28.94 25.67
C VAL A 812 5.74 -29.81 26.90
N GLY A 813 5.89 -29.23 28.09
CA GLY A 813 5.66 -29.89 29.36
C GLY A 813 4.22 -30.36 29.57
N SER A 814 3.22 -29.70 28.97
CA SER A 814 1.81 -30.12 29.02
C SER A 814 1.44 -31.16 27.97
N SER A 815 2.06 -31.10 26.78
CA SER A 815 1.69 -31.95 25.63
C SER A 815 2.31 -33.35 25.68
N VAL A 816 3.38 -33.55 26.46
CA VAL A 816 4.05 -34.84 26.63
C VAL A 816 3.67 -35.46 27.98
N SER A 817 3.61 -36.79 28.07
CA SER A 817 3.38 -37.47 29.36
C SER A 817 4.57 -37.29 30.30
N ILE A 818 4.29 -37.25 31.62
CA ILE A 818 5.31 -37.10 32.67
C ILE A 818 6.37 -38.20 32.56
N ASP A 819 5.97 -39.44 32.33
CA ASP A 819 6.87 -40.60 32.20
C ASP A 819 7.79 -40.47 30.98
N ARG A 820 7.25 -40.02 29.85
CA ARG A 820 8.06 -39.82 28.64
C ARG A 820 9.03 -38.67 28.82
N LEU A 821 8.54 -37.52 29.30
CA LEU A 821 9.37 -36.34 29.48
C LEU A 821 10.50 -36.59 30.48
N SER A 822 10.22 -37.24 31.61
CA SER A 822 11.26 -37.61 32.59
C SER A 822 12.29 -38.59 32.04
N SER A 823 11.86 -39.59 31.25
CA SER A 823 12.76 -40.54 30.59
C SER A 823 13.71 -39.84 29.60
N VAL A 824 13.19 -38.91 28.80
CA VAL A 824 14.01 -38.13 27.86
C VAL A 824 14.98 -37.21 28.62
N LEU A 825 14.48 -36.43 29.58
CA LEU A 825 15.29 -35.48 30.34
C LEU A 825 16.33 -36.13 31.24
N GLY A 826 16.17 -37.43 31.57
CA GLY A 826 17.16 -38.21 32.31
C GLY A 826 18.38 -38.64 31.50
N GLY A 827 18.35 -38.46 30.17
CA GLY A 827 19.48 -38.71 29.28
C GLY A 827 20.62 -37.70 29.43
N ASP A 828 21.78 -38.00 28.85
CA ASP A 828 22.90 -37.06 28.79
C ASP A 828 22.83 -36.23 27.49
N PHE A 829 22.83 -34.91 27.63
CA PHE A 829 22.77 -33.95 26.52
C PHE A 829 24.13 -33.25 26.29
N ALA A 830 25.18 -33.65 27.02
CA ALA A 830 26.46 -32.94 27.04
C ALA A 830 27.50 -33.40 26.01
N ASP A 831 27.24 -34.46 25.23
CA ASP A 831 28.24 -35.05 24.32
C ASP A 831 28.27 -34.38 22.94
N GLY A 832 29.46 -33.90 22.52
CA GLY A 832 29.77 -33.51 21.14
C GLY A 832 29.51 -32.04 20.74
N GLU A 833 28.93 -31.21 21.61
CA GLU A 833 28.53 -29.83 21.26
C GLU A 833 29.50 -28.72 21.74
N THR A 834 29.42 -27.56 21.08
CA THR A 834 30.13 -26.34 21.50
C THR A 834 29.68 -25.89 22.90
N ALA A 835 30.53 -25.18 23.63
CA ALA A 835 30.21 -24.75 25.01
C ALA A 835 28.95 -23.86 25.08
N ALA A 836 28.70 -23.05 24.04
CA ALA A 836 27.51 -22.20 23.97
C ALA A 836 26.22 -23.02 23.81
N ARG A 837 26.18 -23.99 22.89
CA ARG A 837 25.01 -24.86 22.69
C ARG A 837 24.71 -25.70 23.92
N ARG A 838 25.75 -26.26 24.56
CA ARG A 838 25.61 -26.97 25.84
C ARG A 838 25.00 -26.10 26.93
N SER A 839 25.37 -24.82 26.99
CA SER A 839 24.77 -23.89 27.96
C SER A 839 23.28 -23.67 27.65
N THR A 840 22.92 -23.41 26.39
CA THR A 840 21.52 -23.23 25.98
C THR A 840 20.68 -24.49 26.25
N ALA A 841 21.20 -25.66 25.91
CA ALA A 841 20.55 -26.94 26.18
C ALA A 841 20.33 -27.15 27.68
N ALA A 842 21.33 -26.85 28.52
CA ALA A 842 21.19 -26.93 29.97
C ALA A 842 20.08 -26.01 30.50
N LEU A 843 19.94 -24.79 29.96
CA LEU A 843 18.85 -23.87 30.31
C LEU A 843 17.49 -24.46 29.96
N ASN A 844 17.32 -24.92 28.72
CA ASN A 844 16.04 -25.46 28.24
C ASN A 844 15.65 -26.74 28.98
N VAL A 845 16.61 -27.64 29.23
CA VAL A 845 16.43 -28.85 30.05
C VAL A 845 16.05 -28.47 31.49
N GLY A 846 16.69 -27.46 32.07
CA GLY A 846 16.35 -26.92 33.38
C GLY A 846 14.90 -26.46 33.46
N SER A 847 14.47 -25.62 32.52
CA SER A 847 13.10 -25.13 32.45
C SER A 847 12.08 -26.27 32.29
N LEU A 848 12.38 -27.28 31.46
CA LEU A 848 11.50 -28.45 31.31
C LEU A 848 11.39 -29.28 32.61
N TRP A 849 12.49 -29.44 33.35
CA TRP A 849 12.46 -30.08 34.68
C TRP A 849 11.58 -29.30 35.66
N GLN A 850 11.63 -27.97 35.65
CA GLN A 850 10.78 -27.14 36.52
C GLN A 850 9.29 -27.32 36.21
N THR A 851 8.93 -27.32 34.93
CA THR A 851 7.56 -27.58 34.51
C THR A 851 7.11 -28.99 34.89
N LEU A 852 7.96 -30.01 34.68
CA LEU A 852 7.68 -31.40 35.04
C LEU A 852 7.46 -31.60 36.55
N ILE A 853 8.31 -30.99 37.38
CA ILE A 853 8.21 -31.07 38.85
C ILE A 853 6.96 -30.34 39.33
N SER A 854 6.69 -29.14 38.82
CA SER A 854 5.49 -28.37 39.17
C SER A 854 4.19 -29.12 38.83
N ARG A 855 4.17 -29.83 37.69
CA ARG A 855 3.02 -30.61 37.22
C ARG A 855 2.85 -31.93 38.00
N SER A 856 3.93 -32.67 38.20
CA SER A 856 3.89 -33.97 38.90
C SER A 856 3.67 -33.83 40.40
N LYS A 857 4.07 -32.69 40.98
CA LYS A 857 4.16 -32.47 42.43
C LYS A 857 4.96 -33.58 43.15
N SER A 858 5.87 -34.25 42.43
CA SER A 858 6.74 -35.31 42.96
C SER A 858 8.18 -34.83 43.07
N MET A 859 8.92 -35.43 44.00
CA MET A 859 10.36 -35.22 44.18
C MET A 859 11.22 -36.38 43.70
N ASP A 860 10.63 -37.48 43.23
CA ASP A 860 11.36 -38.70 42.87
C ASP A 860 12.05 -38.61 41.51
N TRP A 861 13.01 -37.68 41.38
CA TRP A 861 13.64 -37.33 40.10
C TRP A 861 15.17 -37.34 40.17
N THR A 862 15.80 -37.74 39.06
CA THR A 862 17.25 -37.58 38.86
C THR A 862 17.48 -36.52 37.78
N ILE A 863 17.90 -35.34 38.19
CA ILE A 863 18.19 -34.19 37.32
C ILE A 863 19.68 -34.19 36.99
N ARG A 864 20.03 -34.12 35.71
CA ARG A 864 21.42 -34.11 35.25
C ARG A 864 21.67 -32.96 34.27
N SER A 865 22.86 -32.36 34.35
CA SER A 865 23.38 -31.42 33.33
C SER A 865 22.40 -30.28 32.96
N ALA A 866 21.73 -29.71 33.97
CA ALA A 866 20.67 -28.72 33.80
C ALA A 866 21.01 -27.41 34.53
N ASP A 867 20.56 -26.28 33.97
CA ASP A 867 20.71 -24.96 34.56
C ASP A 867 19.31 -24.38 34.84
N LEU A 868 18.96 -24.29 36.12
CA LEU A 868 17.66 -23.84 36.64
C LEU A 868 17.75 -22.35 36.99
N ILE A 869 17.39 -21.47 36.04
CA ILE A 869 17.40 -20.00 36.25
C ILE A 869 16.25 -19.56 37.14
N ASP A 870 15.05 -20.08 36.90
CA ASP A 870 13.89 -19.76 37.75
C ASP A 870 13.98 -20.50 39.10
N PRO A 871 13.25 -20.06 40.14
CA PRO A 871 13.20 -20.80 41.39
C PRO A 871 12.63 -22.21 41.18
N LEU A 872 13.40 -23.23 41.56
CA LEU A 872 12.88 -24.59 41.68
C LEU A 872 12.05 -24.68 42.97
N ASP A 873 10.73 -24.55 42.83
CA ASP A 873 9.81 -24.58 43.96
C ASP A 873 9.34 -26.00 44.29
N LEU A 874 9.84 -26.56 45.39
CA LEU A 874 9.43 -27.88 45.91
C LEU A 874 8.44 -27.76 47.08
N SER A 875 7.98 -26.55 47.43
CA SER A 875 7.16 -26.31 48.60
C SER A 875 5.79 -27.01 48.54
N GLY A 876 5.29 -27.26 47.33
CA GLY A 876 4.05 -27.99 47.05
C GLY A 876 4.20 -29.47 46.72
N SER A 877 5.43 -30.00 46.72
CA SER A 877 5.71 -31.38 46.30
C SER A 877 5.57 -32.39 47.44
N GLU A 878 5.22 -33.64 47.09
CA GLU A 878 5.23 -34.76 48.02
C GLU A 878 6.67 -35.13 48.42
N PRO A 879 6.93 -35.50 49.69
CA PRO A 879 8.26 -35.92 50.11
C PRO A 879 8.76 -37.13 49.31
N GLY A 880 9.93 -36.99 48.70
CA GLY A 880 10.55 -38.05 47.90
C GLY A 880 12.07 -37.90 47.84
N VAL A 881 12.70 -38.60 46.90
CA VAL A 881 14.16 -38.62 46.72
C VAL A 881 14.55 -37.96 45.41
N MET A 882 15.21 -36.80 45.51
CA MET A 882 15.74 -36.07 44.37
C MET A 882 17.26 -36.19 44.31
N VAL A 883 17.80 -36.49 43.14
CA VAL A 883 19.25 -36.49 42.88
C VAL A 883 19.56 -35.45 41.82
N MET A 884 20.50 -34.54 42.09
CA MET A 884 20.93 -33.51 41.15
C MET A 884 22.42 -33.66 40.87
N SER A 885 22.79 -33.97 39.63
CA SER A 885 24.18 -34.17 39.22
C SER A 885 24.60 -33.16 38.14
N ASN A 886 25.66 -32.40 38.39
CA ASN A 886 26.13 -31.32 37.50
C ASN A 886 25.04 -30.28 37.18
N VAL A 887 24.23 -29.90 38.16
CA VAL A 887 23.13 -28.94 38.00
C VAL A 887 23.54 -27.57 38.55
N LYS A 888 23.08 -26.47 37.93
CA LYS A 888 23.13 -25.14 38.55
C LYS A 888 21.73 -24.71 38.94
N VAL A 889 21.54 -24.27 40.17
CA VAL A 889 20.25 -23.82 40.71
C VAL A 889 20.38 -22.40 41.20
N GLU A 890 19.71 -21.45 40.56
CA GLU A 890 19.72 -20.06 41.01
C GLU A 890 18.96 -19.92 42.35
N SER A 891 17.83 -20.61 42.51
CA SER A 891 17.06 -20.60 43.75
C SER A 891 16.34 -21.93 43.98
N LEU A 892 16.48 -22.52 45.17
CA LEU A 892 15.81 -23.75 45.58
C LEU A 892 14.85 -23.47 46.74
N VAL A 893 13.55 -23.66 46.54
CA VAL A 893 12.56 -23.62 47.62
C VAL A 893 12.35 -25.03 48.14
N LEU A 894 12.61 -25.25 49.42
CA LEU A 894 12.52 -26.58 50.03
C LEU A 894 11.07 -26.98 50.33
N PRO A 895 10.77 -28.29 50.40
CA PRO A 895 9.46 -28.79 50.75
C PRO A 895 8.99 -28.35 52.13
N ARG A 896 7.68 -28.10 52.27
CA ARG A 896 7.06 -27.74 53.56
C ARG A 896 6.89 -28.92 54.51
N ARG A 897 7.09 -30.15 54.02
CA ARG A 897 6.97 -31.38 54.82
C ARG A 897 8.37 -31.93 55.06
N THR A 898 8.56 -32.66 56.15
CA THR A 898 9.83 -33.37 56.43
C THR A 898 9.88 -34.71 55.70
N GLY A 899 11.04 -35.37 55.68
CA GLY A 899 11.19 -36.73 55.15
C GLY A 899 11.58 -36.84 53.67
N TRP A 900 11.76 -35.71 52.98
CA TRP A 900 12.40 -35.68 51.66
C TRP A 900 13.90 -35.93 51.75
N ARG A 901 14.52 -36.31 50.63
CA ARG A 901 15.97 -36.37 50.47
C ARG A 901 16.38 -35.72 49.16
N ILE A 902 17.33 -34.79 49.22
CA ILE A 902 17.94 -34.15 48.05
C ILE A 902 19.44 -34.44 48.11
N SER A 903 19.96 -35.16 47.12
CA SER A 903 21.38 -35.49 46.98
C SER A 903 21.99 -34.68 45.84
N LEU A 904 22.98 -33.85 46.17
CA LEU A 904 23.67 -32.97 45.23
C LEU A 904 25.04 -33.59 44.88
N GLN A 905 25.35 -33.71 43.60
CA GLN A 905 26.62 -34.22 43.09
C GLN A 905 27.19 -33.22 42.10
N SER A 906 28.26 -32.52 42.46
CA SER A 906 28.82 -31.44 41.61
C SER A 906 27.77 -30.38 41.21
N THR A 907 26.76 -30.19 42.06
CA THR A 907 25.64 -29.27 41.84
C THR A 907 25.84 -28.01 42.65
N ARG A 908 25.60 -26.84 42.04
CA ARG A 908 25.75 -25.53 42.68
C ARG A 908 24.38 -24.93 42.93
N ILE A 909 24.10 -24.56 44.16
CA ILE A 909 22.88 -23.83 44.54
C ILE A 909 23.29 -22.45 45.00
N ARG A 910 22.71 -21.41 44.40
CA ARG A 910 23.02 -20.02 44.78
C ARG A 910 22.15 -19.53 45.92
N ARG A 911 20.84 -19.81 45.91
CA ARG A 911 19.91 -19.42 46.99
C ARG A 911 19.07 -20.60 47.48
N ILE A 912 18.84 -20.67 48.79
CA ILE A 912 17.94 -21.65 49.42
C ILE A 912 16.83 -20.92 50.18
N HIS A 913 15.58 -21.25 49.89
CA HIS A 913 14.41 -20.75 50.60
C HIS A 913 13.79 -21.89 51.42
N ALA A 914 13.82 -21.76 52.75
CA ALA A 914 13.34 -22.78 53.67
C ALA A 914 12.18 -22.23 54.50
N GLN A 915 11.00 -22.83 54.39
CA GLN A 915 9.85 -22.48 55.24
C GLN A 915 9.89 -23.22 56.59
N ILE A 916 10.64 -24.32 56.67
CA ILE A 916 10.89 -25.08 57.89
C ILE A 916 12.41 -25.24 58.02
N LEU A 917 12.92 -25.06 59.23
CA LEU A 917 14.34 -25.21 59.55
C LEU A 917 14.68 -26.70 59.75
N ASP A 918 14.60 -27.47 58.68
CA ASP A 918 15.05 -28.87 58.60
C ASP A 918 15.79 -29.06 57.28
N PHE A 919 17.11 -29.23 57.35
CA PHE A 919 17.96 -29.54 56.20
C PHE A 919 18.49 -30.98 56.25
N SER A 920 17.95 -31.85 57.12
CA SER A 920 18.43 -33.23 57.30
C SER A 920 18.32 -34.10 56.05
N GLY A 921 17.39 -33.74 55.16
CA GLY A 921 17.22 -34.35 53.84
C GLY A 921 18.25 -33.88 52.80
N LEU A 922 18.98 -32.80 53.03
CA LEU A 922 19.88 -32.18 52.06
C LEU A 922 21.30 -32.72 52.22
N SER A 923 21.86 -33.29 51.16
CA SER A 923 23.19 -33.89 51.17
C SER A 923 23.99 -33.51 49.94
N GLY A 924 25.32 -33.46 50.06
CA GLY A 924 26.19 -33.09 48.96
C GLY A 924 26.32 -31.58 48.73
N VAL A 925 26.00 -30.76 49.73
CA VAL A 925 25.98 -29.30 49.60
C VAL A 925 27.40 -28.73 49.61
N ASP A 926 27.72 -27.95 48.58
CA ASP A 926 28.84 -27.00 48.57
C ASP A 926 28.35 -25.69 49.23
N ALA A 927 28.75 -25.47 50.48
CA ALA A 927 28.30 -24.29 51.23
C ALA A 927 28.91 -23.01 50.67
N SER A 928 30.04 -23.09 49.98
CA SER A 928 30.74 -21.94 49.39
C SER A 928 30.06 -21.41 48.13
N ALA A 929 29.27 -22.25 47.47
CA ALA A 929 28.44 -21.90 46.31
C ALA A 929 27.14 -21.15 46.69
N ILE A 930 26.68 -21.28 47.94
CA ILE A 930 25.45 -20.65 48.41
C ILE A 930 25.74 -19.20 48.81
N VAL A 931 25.02 -18.28 48.19
CA VAL A 931 25.07 -16.84 48.47
C VAL A 931 24.05 -16.45 49.53
N GLU A 932 22.93 -17.14 49.59
CA GLU A 932 21.78 -16.72 50.39
C GLU A 932 20.96 -17.90 50.93
N ILE A 933 20.58 -17.84 52.20
CA ILE A 933 19.52 -18.67 52.78
C ILE A 933 18.42 -17.78 53.35
N LEU A 934 17.21 -17.90 52.79
CA LEU A 934 16.01 -17.28 53.34
C LEU A 934 15.28 -18.28 54.25
N THR A 935 15.23 -17.97 55.54
CA THR A 935 14.48 -18.72 56.55
C THR A 935 13.19 -17.96 56.92
N PRO A 936 12.24 -18.56 57.67
CA PRO A 936 10.98 -17.87 58.00
C PRO A 936 11.16 -16.56 58.77
N ASN A 937 12.26 -16.45 59.52
CA ASN A 937 12.49 -15.34 60.45
C ASN A 937 13.66 -14.43 60.05
N ARG A 938 14.49 -14.85 59.09
CA ARG A 938 15.76 -14.18 58.79
C ARG A 938 16.30 -14.53 57.41
N LEU A 939 16.89 -13.53 56.78
CA LEU A 939 17.80 -13.66 55.65
C LEU A 939 19.24 -13.87 56.14
N ILE A 940 19.92 -14.89 55.63
CA ILE A 940 21.31 -15.23 55.98
C ILE A 940 22.16 -15.12 54.72
N GLU A 941 23.11 -14.19 54.72
CA GLU A 941 24.01 -13.92 53.58
C GLU A 941 25.49 -14.18 53.93
N LYS A 942 25.81 -14.38 55.22
CA LYS A 942 27.19 -14.57 55.68
C LYS A 942 27.62 -16.02 55.45
N PRO A 943 28.69 -16.32 54.67
CA PRO A 943 29.11 -17.69 54.36
C PRO A 943 29.34 -18.56 55.61
N SER A 944 29.97 -18.01 56.65
CA SER A 944 30.12 -18.73 57.93
C SER A 944 28.77 -19.12 58.56
N GLU A 945 27.80 -18.20 58.58
CA GLU A 945 26.47 -18.46 59.16
C GLU A 945 25.61 -19.37 58.28
N ILE A 946 25.74 -19.27 56.95
CA ILE A 946 25.12 -20.18 55.99
C ILE A 946 25.57 -21.60 56.31
N ARG A 947 26.88 -21.82 56.47
CA ARG A 947 27.44 -23.11 56.88
C ARG A 947 26.90 -23.56 58.23
N ASP A 948 27.00 -22.69 59.26
CA ASP A 948 26.56 -23.01 60.61
C ASP A 948 25.08 -23.41 60.63
N VAL A 949 24.24 -22.73 59.85
CA VAL A 949 22.80 -23.03 59.75
C VAL A 949 22.54 -24.33 59.00
N LEU A 950 23.26 -24.60 57.91
CA LEU A 950 23.16 -25.87 57.20
C LEU A 950 23.55 -27.05 58.10
N GLU A 951 24.70 -26.98 58.79
CA GLU A 951 25.16 -28.03 59.71
C GLU A 951 24.22 -28.18 60.92
N LYS A 952 23.81 -27.06 61.54
CA LYS A 952 22.94 -27.04 62.73
C LYS A 952 21.59 -27.73 62.48
N TYR A 953 21.02 -27.55 61.29
CA TYR A 953 19.73 -28.16 60.93
C TYR A 953 19.88 -29.43 60.06
N GLY A 954 21.08 -30.04 60.03
CA GLY A 954 21.28 -31.42 59.61
C GLY A 954 21.75 -31.67 58.17
N ALA A 955 22.10 -30.63 57.40
CA ALA A 955 22.63 -30.81 56.05
C ALA A 955 23.99 -31.52 56.05
N ARG A 956 24.25 -32.35 55.03
CA ARG A 956 25.56 -32.99 54.83
C ARG A 956 26.36 -32.22 53.77
N LEU A 957 27.43 -31.55 54.19
CA LEU A 957 28.29 -30.73 53.33
C LEU A 957 29.40 -31.57 52.67
N VAL A 958 29.83 -31.18 51.46
CA VAL A 958 30.97 -31.82 50.72
C VAL A 958 32.30 -31.18 51.07
N ASP A 959 32.29 -29.89 51.40
CA ASP A 959 33.52 -29.14 51.66
C ASP A 959 34.07 -29.49 53.04
N ALA A 960 35.29 -30.08 53.06
CA ALA A 960 36.12 -30.14 54.26
C ALA A 960 36.28 -28.70 54.77
N GLY A 961 35.71 -28.42 55.94
CA GLY A 961 35.55 -27.05 56.37
C GLY A 961 36.85 -26.30 56.54
N PRO A 962 36.78 -24.95 56.57
CA PRO A 962 37.89 -24.17 57.05
C PRO A 962 38.29 -24.70 58.42
N THR A 963 39.59 -24.97 58.63
CA THR A 963 40.08 -25.40 59.94
C THR A 963 39.72 -24.33 60.98
N PRO A 964 39.61 -24.66 62.29
CA PRO A 964 39.33 -23.68 63.34
C PRO A 964 40.27 -22.45 63.34
N GLU A 965 41.47 -22.57 62.74
CA GLU A 965 42.42 -21.47 62.51
C GLU A 965 41.92 -20.43 61.48
N GLU A 966 41.00 -20.79 60.58
CA GLU A 966 40.43 -19.89 59.57
C GLU A 966 39.26 -19.05 60.09
N ARG A 967 38.77 -19.30 61.31
CA ARG A 967 37.81 -18.42 62.02
C ARG A 967 38.40 -17.03 62.34
N ASN A 968 39.73 -16.86 62.22
CA ASN A 968 40.41 -15.57 62.36
C ASN A 968 40.42 -14.71 61.07
N LYS A 969 39.81 -15.15 59.95
CA LYS A 969 39.79 -14.42 58.67
C LYS A 969 38.49 -13.66 58.40
N VAL A 970 37.97 -12.91 59.39
CA VAL A 970 36.74 -12.11 59.21
C VAL A 970 36.89 -11.05 58.12
N LEU A 971 38.06 -10.42 58.02
CA LEU A 971 38.34 -9.36 57.05
C LEU A 971 38.40 -9.87 55.60
N PRO A 972 39.17 -10.92 55.23
CA PRO A 972 39.16 -11.46 53.87
C PRO A 972 37.80 -12.00 53.43
N GLU A 973 37.06 -12.64 54.34
CA GLU A 973 35.72 -13.14 54.08
C GLU A 973 34.74 -11.98 53.78
N ALA A 974 34.78 -10.92 54.59
CA ALA A 974 33.99 -9.71 54.38
C ALA A 974 34.35 -9.00 53.07
N ALA A 975 35.64 -8.88 52.73
CA ALA A 975 36.09 -8.29 51.46
C ALA A 975 35.54 -9.06 50.26
N THR A 976 35.64 -10.39 50.30
CA THR A 976 35.08 -11.29 49.28
C THR A 976 33.58 -11.05 49.12
N PHE A 977 32.85 -10.98 50.24
CA PHE A 977 31.42 -10.71 50.27
C PHE A 977 31.06 -9.34 49.66
N PHE A 978 31.76 -8.28 50.04
CA PHE A 978 31.51 -6.92 49.54
C PHE A 978 31.79 -6.80 48.03
N LEU A 979 32.87 -7.42 47.54
CA LEU A 979 33.22 -7.44 46.12
C LEU A 979 32.22 -8.24 45.30
N ARG A 980 31.83 -9.45 45.74
CA ARG A 980 30.80 -10.26 45.05
C ARG A 980 29.48 -9.51 44.93
N ARG A 981 29.05 -8.83 45.99
CA ARG A 981 27.81 -8.04 45.99
C ARG A 981 27.88 -6.84 45.04
N ALA A 982 29.05 -6.23 44.88
CA ALA A 982 29.26 -5.17 43.90
C ALA A 982 29.19 -5.70 42.46
N ILE A 983 29.84 -6.85 42.19
CA ILE A 983 29.84 -7.51 40.88
C ILE A 983 28.43 -7.94 40.47
N ASP A 984 27.68 -8.59 41.35
CA ASP A 984 26.32 -9.08 41.09
C ASP A 984 25.35 -7.96 40.70
N ARG A 985 25.65 -6.71 41.08
CA ARG A 985 24.85 -5.52 40.76
C ARG A 985 25.40 -4.71 39.58
N GLY A 986 26.55 -5.10 39.02
CA GLY A 986 27.28 -4.27 38.07
C GLY A 986 27.73 -2.92 38.64
N GLU A 987 27.90 -2.82 39.97
CA GLU A 987 28.30 -1.59 40.64
C GLU A 987 29.83 -1.41 40.58
N TYR A 988 30.27 -0.28 40.06
CA TYR A 988 31.69 0.13 40.02
C TYR A 988 32.00 1.25 41.01
N PHE A 989 31.06 1.63 41.90
CA PHE A 989 31.27 2.65 42.92
C PHE A 989 30.33 2.50 44.11
N TRP A 990 30.74 3.04 45.26
CA TRP A 990 29.91 3.19 46.46
C TRP A 990 29.73 4.66 46.82
N VAL A 991 28.54 5.08 47.27
CA VAL A 991 28.29 6.44 47.77
C VAL A 991 28.17 6.40 49.29
N LEU A 992 29.06 7.13 49.96
CA LEU A 992 29.23 7.10 51.41
C LEU A 992 29.05 8.51 52.01
N LYS A 993 28.58 8.59 53.25
CA LYS A 993 28.59 9.83 54.04
C LYS A 993 30.03 10.20 54.38
N ARG A 994 30.47 11.42 54.06
CA ARG A 994 31.87 11.86 54.18
C ARG A 994 32.44 11.70 55.60
N ASN A 995 31.64 12.00 56.62
CA ASN A 995 32.11 12.03 58.01
C ASN A 995 32.27 10.63 58.63
N HIS A 996 31.59 9.63 58.08
CA HIS A 996 31.46 8.32 58.73
C HIS A 996 31.75 7.14 57.80
N ARG A 997 31.92 7.41 56.49
CA ARG A 997 32.10 6.44 55.41
C ARG A 997 31.05 5.31 55.40
N THR A 998 29.87 5.60 55.97
CA THR A 998 28.71 4.71 55.95
C THR A 998 27.93 4.91 54.65
N PRO A 999 27.37 3.84 54.03
CA PRO A 999 26.55 3.95 52.84
C PRO A 999 25.37 4.92 53.03
N ASP A 1000 25.13 5.80 52.05
CA ASP A 1000 24.20 6.93 52.19
C ASP A 1000 22.83 6.74 51.50
N ASP A 1001 22.47 5.51 51.13
CA ASP A 1001 21.21 5.21 50.43
C ASP A 1001 20.31 4.26 51.23
N ASP A 1002 19.01 4.61 51.26
CA ASP A 1002 17.90 3.86 51.85
C ASP A 1002 17.25 2.85 50.88
N LEU A 1003 17.83 2.64 49.69
CA LEU A 1003 17.51 1.45 48.90
C LEU A 1003 17.90 0.24 49.74
N LEU A 1004 16.88 -0.41 50.33
CA LEU A 1004 16.80 -1.44 51.38
C LEU A 1004 17.92 -2.51 51.48
N ALA A 1005 18.84 -2.57 50.53
CA ALA A 1005 19.91 -3.54 50.41
C ALA A 1005 21.34 -3.00 50.68
N ARG A 1006 21.55 -1.68 50.88
CA ARG A 1006 22.88 -1.09 51.22
C ARG A 1006 23.15 -0.94 52.72
N LYS A 1007 22.14 -0.66 53.55
CA LYS A 1007 22.24 -0.76 55.03
C LYS A 1007 22.67 -2.17 55.48
N ARG A 1008 22.14 -3.21 54.82
CA ARG A 1008 22.44 -4.61 55.13
C ARG A 1008 23.93 -4.99 54.96
N THR A 1009 24.68 -4.32 54.10
CA THR A 1009 26.09 -4.68 53.84
C THR A 1009 26.98 -4.36 55.04
N GLU A 1010 26.70 -3.26 55.76
CA GLU A 1010 27.36 -2.92 57.03
C GLU A 1010 26.85 -3.81 58.18
N ASP A 1011 25.57 -4.19 58.16
CA ASP A 1011 24.95 -5.01 59.22
C ASP A 1011 25.50 -6.44 59.30
N VAL A 1012 25.95 -7.03 58.19
CA VAL A 1012 26.39 -8.45 58.15
C VAL A 1012 27.74 -8.69 58.83
N TYR A 1013 28.71 -7.79 58.64
CA TYR A 1013 30.06 -7.91 59.24
C TYR A 1013 30.39 -6.81 60.24
N GLY A 1014 29.48 -5.86 60.44
CA GLY A 1014 29.67 -4.70 61.30
C GLY A 1014 30.43 -3.56 60.61
N ARG A 1015 30.24 -2.37 61.17
CA ARG A 1015 30.80 -1.11 60.68
C ARG A 1015 32.32 -1.10 60.59
N GLU A 1016 33.00 -1.68 61.58
CA GLU A 1016 34.46 -1.64 61.67
C GLU A 1016 35.11 -2.40 60.51
N VAL A 1017 34.54 -3.56 60.16
CA VAL A 1017 35.02 -4.41 59.06
C VAL A 1017 34.77 -3.73 57.70
N TRP A 1018 33.62 -3.07 57.53
CA TRP A 1018 33.35 -2.25 56.34
C TRP A 1018 34.35 -1.11 56.16
N LEU A 1019 34.64 -0.38 57.25
CA LEU A 1019 35.61 0.72 57.22
C LEU A 1019 37.03 0.22 56.91
N ALA A 1020 37.42 -0.92 57.46
CA ALA A 1020 38.70 -1.55 57.15
C ALA A 1020 38.80 -1.94 55.66
N PHE A 1021 37.72 -2.50 55.09
CA PHE A 1021 37.64 -2.81 53.66
C PHE A 1021 37.79 -1.56 52.77
N ILE A 1022 36.99 -0.51 53.01
CA ILE A 1022 37.06 0.74 52.23
C ILE A 1022 38.44 1.39 52.35
N LYS A 1023 39.02 1.39 53.56
CA LYS A 1023 40.37 1.89 53.78
C LYS A 1023 41.41 1.08 52.98
N ALA A 1024 41.34 -0.25 53.01
CA ALA A 1024 42.24 -1.11 52.25
C ALA A 1024 42.11 -0.89 50.72
N MET A 1025 40.90 -0.67 50.20
CA MET A 1025 40.65 -0.38 48.79
C MET A 1025 41.25 0.97 48.35
N LEU A 1026 41.16 2.00 49.20
CA LEU A 1026 41.75 3.31 48.93
C LEU A 1026 43.28 3.29 49.09
N ASP A 1027 43.79 2.69 50.18
CA ASP A 1027 45.23 2.65 50.47
C ASP A 1027 46.02 1.81 49.45
N SER A 1028 45.39 0.79 48.86
CA SER A 1028 45.98 -0.02 47.77
C SER A 1028 45.86 0.63 46.39
N GLY A 1029 45.13 1.74 46.25
CA GLY A 1029 44.89 2.40 44.97
C GLY A 1029 43.96 1.63 44.02
N LEU A 1030 43.14 0.71 44.54
CA LEU A 1030 42.09 0.01 43.78
C LEU A 1030 40.80 0.84 43.66
N ALA A 1031 40.65 1.86 44.50
CA ALA A 1031 39.55 2.80 44.44
C ALA A 1031 40.03 4.24 44.62
N VAL A 1032 39.24 5.20 44.13
CA VAL A 1032 39.45 6.64 44.31
C VAL A 1032 38.24 7.27 44.99
N GLU A 1033 38.49 8.23 45.87
CA GLU A 1033 37.46 9.03 46.53
C GLU A 1033 37.15 10.29 45.71
N GLU A 1034 35.90 10.46 45.30
CA GLU A 1034 35.40 11.62 44.54
C GLU A 1034 34.35 12.36 45.39
N SER A 1035 34.42 13.69 45.48
CA SER A 1035 33.41 14.46 46.21
C SER A 1035 32.15 14.65 45.36
N ILE A 1036 30.96 14.47 45.95
CA ILE A 1036 29.67 14.71 45.27
C ILE A 1036 29.02 15.96 45.87
N ALA A 1037 28.83 17.00 45.06
CA ALA A 1037 28.06 18.18 45.46
C ALA A 1037 26.54 17.89 45.33
N ARG A 1038 25.85 17.70 46.45
CA ARG A 1038 24.37 17.61 46.53
C ARG A 1038 23.88 18.30 47.80
N SER A 1039 22.63 18.78 47.80
CA SER A 1039 21.95 19.31 48.98
C SER A 1039 21.76 18.20 50.02
N GLY A 1040 22.40 18.33 51.19
CA GLY A 1040 22.35 17.34 52.28
C GLY A 1040 23.69 17.15 52.99
N SER A 1041 23.81 16.10 53.82
CA SER A 1041 25.08 15.73 54.45
C SER A 1041 26.15 15.47 53.40
N ALA A 1042 27.38 15.99 53.60
CA ALA A 1042 28.47 15.83 52.64
C ALA A 1042 28.68 14.34 52.29
N LYS A 1043 28.68 14.03 50.98
CA LYS A 1043 28.82 12.67 50.45
C LYS A 1043 30.11 12.53 49.65
N ILE A 1044 30.64 11.32 49.63
CA ILE A 1044 31.78 10.92 48.81
C ILE A 1044 31.38 9.71 47.96
N ARG A 1045 31.93 9.61 46.75
CA ARG A 1045 31.83 8.44 45.89
C ARG A 1045 33.18 7.72 45.92
N VAL A 1046 33.21 6.48 46.38
CA VAL A 1046 34.39 5.61 46.27
C VAL A 1046 34.23 4.81 44.98
N ARG A 1047 34.95 5.19 43.92
CA ARG A 1047 34.87 4.54 42.60
C ARG A 1047 36.00 3.53 42.43
N LEU A 1048 35.66 2.33 41.99
CA LEU A 1048 36.61 1.28 41.65
C LEU A 1048 37.39 1.66 40.38
N LEU A 1049 38.71 1.52 40.44
CA LEU A 1049 39.61 1.72 39.30
C LEU A 1049 39.88 0.42 38.54
N LYS A 1050 39.48 -0.72 39.10
CA LYS A 1050 39.59 -2.06 38.50
C LYS A 1050 38.26 -2.80 38.66
N ASN A 1051 37.94 -3.71 37.74
CA ASN A 1051 36.72 -4.51 37.85
C ASN A 1051 36.76 -5.36 39.13
N GLY A 1052 35.64 -5.43 39.86
CA GLY A 1052 35.52 -6.24 41.06
C GLY A 1052 35.89 -7.71 40.83
N SER A 1053 35.63 -8.26 39.63
CA SER A 1053 36.03 -9.62 39.25
C SER A 1053 37.53 -9.83 39.31
N ASP A 1054 38.32 -8.85 38.88
CA ASP A 1054 39.77 -8.95 38.81
C ASP A 1054 40.41 -8.82 40.19
N ILE A 1055 39.78 -8.02 41.06
CA ILE A 1055 40.17 -7.89 42.47
C ILE A 1055 39.85 -9.20 43.20
N LEU A 1056 38.65 -9.76 42.96
CA LEU A 1056 38.20 -11.02 43.56
C LEU A 1056 39.02 -12.23 43.10
N GLY A 1057 39.43 -12.26 41.84
CA GLY A 1057 40.27 -13.32 41.26
C GLY A 1057 41.73 -13.31 41.73
N GLU A 1058 42.08 -12.44 42.69
CA GLU A 1058 43.45 -12.23 43.19
C GLU A 1058 44.48 -12.11 42.07
N ASP A 1059 44.18 -11.33 41.02
CA ASP A 1059 45.06 -11.17 39.86
C ASP A 1059 46.50 -10.86 40.29
N ARG A 1060 47.35 -11.90 40.24
CA ARG A 1060 48.71 -11.89 40.81
C ARG A 1060 49.64 -10.96 40.02
N SER A 1061 49.23 -10.53 38.82
CA SER A 1061 49.99 -9.60 38.00
C SER A 1061 49.91 -8.16 38.52
N ASP A 1062 48.84 -7.77 39.24
CA ASP A 1062 48.65 -6.41 39.74
C ASP A 1062 49.09 -6.29 41.20
N GLU A 1063 50.13 -5.48 41.44
CA GLU A 1063 50.68 -5.26 42.78
C GLU A 1063 49.66 -4.61 43.72
N ARG A 1064 48.71 -3.82 43.21
CA ARG A 1064 47.65 -3.17 44.00
C ARG A 1064 46.65 -4.19 44.53
N VAL A 1065 46.28 -5.17 43.71
CA VAL A 1065 45.41 -6.29 44.13
C VAL A 1065 46.09 -7.13 45.20
N ARG A 1066 47.40 -7.40 45.05
CA ARG A 1066 48.19 -8.11 46.07
C ARG A 1066 48.30 -7.32 47.38
N ASP A 1067 48.52 -6.01 47.32
CA ASP A 1067 48.60 -5.16 48.52
C ASP A 1067 47.26 -5.08 49.25
N PHE A 1068 46.14 -4.98 48.51
CA PHE A 1068 44.80 -5.04 49.08
C PHE A 1068 44.57 -6.32 49.89
N TRP A 1069 44.78 -7.50 49.28
CA TRP A 1069 44.56 -8.77 49.99
C TRP A 1069 45.55 -8.99 51.13
N ARG A 1070 46.79 -8.52 51.00
CA ARG A 1070 47.76 -8.54 52.11
C ARG A 1070 47.29 -7.71 53.31
N ARG A 1071 46.62 -6.58 53.08
CA ARG A 1071 46.02 -5.75 54.15
C ARG A 1071 44.79 -6.40 54.75
N MET A 1072 43.98 -7.09 53.95
CA MET A 1072 42.82 -7.83 54.46
C MET A 1072 43.23 -9.06 55.28
N MET A 1073 44.38 -9.67 54.99
CA MET A 1073 44.91 -10.83 55.72
C MET A 1073 45.71 -10.48 57.00
N ARG A 1074 45.99 -9.20 57.25
CA ARG A 1074 46.68 -8.69 58.45
C ARG A 1074 45.66 -8.15 59.44
#